data_AF-A0A232FLG9-F1
#
_entry.id   AF-A0A232FLG9-F1
#
_cell.length_a   1.000
_cell.length_b   1.000
_cell.length_c   1.000
_cell.angle_alpha   90.00
_cell.angle_beta   90.00
_cell.angle_gamma   90.00
#
_symmetry.space_group_name_H-M   'P 1'
#
loop_
_entity.id
_entity.type
_entity.pdbx_description
1 polymer ?
#
loop_
_entity_poly.entity_id
_entity_poly.type
_entity_poly.pdbx_seq_one_letter_code
_entity_poly.pdbx_strand_id
1 'polypeptide(L)'
;MNKDSDNYSIAGRYRTVRKHLDALGYKQALSLDSLPLIELLLVDLAQTKESVKHFQSIAKDNLEACSQLQLAVDPYKCDNAKLVQECNKVHLELIELKETHQKQINDYKKKIRKLESELSDLQLSFSKNLQRIKQLETESANKSKKILELQGKCCKPIVNNVNLATKKRACYPLRRPTLEAESLPRISTSTTSFSTRTVEPYVIDFVSTADHRISSLNNELTQLKEDLFLSNEYIESLKSQLNTKDKEMSRLRKMLEGGRPCTSINKDHCCLVSEKMNGYPRHMENDDLLSLQQTKLNLEQQLKEALNKQHDAMAQAMKLAERNEELEKELKDVDRIALAVEADCNSTVKENNRRVCRLQEKLEDVMTQVHVLESELTVQRREAQELRADLEACRLEKSNVQRILESTLEEKKQMTDRINNLTIMETNLNREVDRLQKENDVQKSRITELEQVTQSLEKKSPPKAVVQKNIRAVNAKPKEKEEKAEANTRKKFIKRPIPASKSPDKHASHQEKRSEFTVHSNFKECACGKKTSDEASQCNIDKLLREKDVIIESLQNTIDKIEHERDHYKSEYMKFKDQLKKDTEKDYDGMWLQICELRAQMSEKEHAISKLLREKKELCQEKFNLENKLHDSQMQQNRSNSPCNLCRCRTSPMSERMTSSTSKKIERLEKERDAARADVERLIEERDALRERLKIIVILVLNKVILALRIGLEIKNEYLKYLLLVKLATETHVSEQRRLRESLAESETRLSRIDRERRELLIAQETRRAAIHGLDDQLDDLKEELRKTKQELTEQRTQYFQLRALQDQTDEALGDVQGQLTQCENELSGALDRNKNLERQQLQLDNQIKELRQEISTHRSRMAQMDREKDQLLASDRTDSFDFFPLNTLVVCHAEDGLGRENGEDSSIGEGNSIQGTTSE
;
A
#
# COMPACT_ATOMS: atom_id res chain seq x y z
N MET A 1 45.07 110.30 -47.80
CA MET A 1 46.48 110.20 -48.22
C MET A 1 47.50 110.81 -47.25
N ASN A 2 47.17 111.82 -46.42
CA ASN A 2 48.18 112.43 -45.50
C ASN A 2 47.97 112.15 -44.00
N LYS A 3 47.22 111.10 -43.60
CA LYS A 3 47.01 110.79 -42.17
C LYS A 3 47.98 109.74 -41.61
N ASP A 4 48.48 108.85 -42.45
CA ASP A 4 49.21 107.65 -42.01
C ASP A 4 50.72 107.93 -41.85
N SER A 5 51.26 108.90 -42.61
CA SER A 5 52.61 109.44 -42.44
C SER A 5 52.84 110.07 -41.07
N ASP A 6 51.80 110.66 -40.48
CA ASP A 6 51.89 111.39 -39.20
C ASP A 6 52.06 110.43 -38.00
N ASN A 7 51.63 109.17 -38.15
CA ASN A 7 51.74 108.13 -37.10
C ASN A 7 53.18 107.62 -36.92
N TYR A 8 53.96 107.53 -38.00
CA TYR A 8 55.36 107.08 -37.95
C TYR A 8 56.34 108.21 -37.56
N SER A 9 55.90 109.47 -37.59
CA SER A 9 56.66 110.60 -37.04
C SER A 9 56.88 110.43 -35.53
N ILE A 10 58.03 110.88 -35.03
CA ILE A 10 58.34 110.87 -33.58
C ILE A 10 57.26 111.61 -32.78
N ALA A 11 56.74 112.73 -33.32
CA ALA A 11 55.63 113.47 -32.72
C ALA A 11 54.28 112.73 -32.78
N GLY A 12 54.10 111.80 -33.72
CA GLY A 12 52.96 110.88 -33.77
C GLY A 12 53.04 109.83 -32.68
N ARG A 13 54.13 109.05 -32.68
CA ARG A 13 54.42 108.03 -31.64
C ARG A 13 54.35 108.59 -30.23
N TYR A 14 54.93 109.78 -29.99
CA TYR A 14 54.83 110.46 -28.70
C TYR A 14 53.37 110.75 -28.30
N ARG A 15 52.55 111.32 -29.21
CA ARG A 15 51.11 111.55 -28.95
C ARG A 15 50.35 110.24 -28.66
N THR A 16 50.68 109.16 -29.36
CA THR A 16 50.08 107.83 -29.15
C THR A 16 50.46 107.22 -27.81
N VAL A 17 51.75 107.19 -27.45
CA VAL A 17 52.23 106.68 -26.15
C VAL A 17 51.70 107.52 -25.00
N ARG A 18 51.75 108.86 -25.11
CA ARG A 18 51.17 109.82 -24.16
C ARG A 18 49.70 109.48 -23.87
N LYS A 19 48.88 109.29 -24.92
CA LYS A 19 47.47 108.91 -24.80
C LYS A 19 47.24 107.57 -24.09
N HIS A 20 48.10 106.58 -24.33
CA HIS A 20 48.01 105.28 -23.62
C HIS A 20 48.42 105.41 -22.15
N LEU A 21 49.48 106.16 -21.83
CA LEU A 21 49.88 106.47 -20.46
C LEU A 21 48.79 107.25 -19.71
N ASP A 22 48.14 108.24 -20.34
CA ASP A 22 47.03 108.97 -19.75
C ASP A 22 45.80 108.08 -19.51
N ALA A 23 45.50 107.14 -20.41
CA ALA A 23 44.45 106.14 -20.23
C ALA A 23 44.76 105.12 -19.10
N LEU A 24 46.04 104.93 -18.78
CA LEU A 24 46.51 104.16 -17.62
C LEU A 24 46.72 105.02 -16.36
N GLY A 25 46.52 106.35 -16.45
CA GLY A 25 46.62 107.30 -15.32
C GLY A 25 48.00 107.91 -15.05
N TYR A 26 49.04 107.56 -15.82
CA TYR A 26 50.42 108.02 -15.62
C TYR A 26 50.67 109.43 -16.18
N LYS A 27 50.18 110.46 -15.48
CA LYS A 27 50.17 111.87 -15.92
C LYS A 27 51.53 112.60 -15.94
N GLN A 28 52.64 111.92 -15.66
CA GLN A 28 53.98 112.50 -15.63
C GLN A 28 54.47 112.89 -17.03
N ALA A 29 55.31 113.93 -17.12
CA ALA A 29 55.93 114.34 -18.38
C ALA A 29 56.88 113.26 -18.91
N LEU A 30 56.84 113.01 -20.23
CA LEU A 30 57.60 111.96 -20.91
C LEU A 30 58.78 112.58 -21.67
N SER A 31 60.01 112.07 -21.48
CA SER A 31 61.15 112.43 -22.33
C SER A 31 61.03 111.76 -23.71
N LEU A 32 61.68 112.34 -24.71
CA LEU A 32 61.79 111.73 -26.04
C LEU A 32 62.70 110.50 -26.03
N ASP A 33 63.73 110.48 -25.17
CA ASP A 33 64.74 109.40 -25.14
C ASP A 33 64.17 108.07 -24.62
N SER A 34 63.21 108.14 -23.69
CA SER A 34 62.54 106.96 -23.12
C SER A 34 61.32 106.49 -23.92
N LEU A 35 60.93 107.22 -24.97
CA LEU A 35 59.76 106.90 -25.80
C LEU A 35 59.81 105.47 -26.38
N PRO A 36 60.90 104.98 -27.01
CA PRO A 36 60.88 103.66 -27.65
C PRO A 36 60.74 102.50 -26.65
N LEU A 37 61.34 102.61 -25.47
CA LEU A 37 61.24 101.61 -24.42
C LEU A 37 59.82 101.54 -23.85
N ILE A 38 59.20 102.69 -23.61
CA ILE A 38 57.83 102.76 -23.07
C ILE A 38 56.79 102.32 -24.12
N GLU A 39 57.05 102.58 -25.40
CA GLU A 39 56.24 102.09 -26.52
C GLU A 39 56.23 100.55 -26.59
N LEU A 40 57.39 99.90 -26.44
CA LEU A 40 57.50 98.44 -26.34
C LEU A 40 56.82 97.89 -25.07
N LEU A 41 57.10 98.46 -23.89
CA LEU A 41 56.50 98.02 -22.63
C LEU A 41 54.96 98.13 -22.62
N LEU A 42 54.38 99.08 -23.37
CA LEU A 42 52.93 99.17 -23.55
C LEU A 42 52.36 98.07 -24.47
N VAL A 43 53.12 97.63 -25.47
CA VAL A 43 52.77 96.47 -26.32
C VAL A 43 52.85 95.19 -25.49
N ASP A 44 53.94 94.97 -24.75
CA ASP A 44 54.12 93.81 -23.87
C ASP A 44 53.02 93.75 -22.80
N LEU A 45 52.66 94.89 -22.19
CA LEU A 45 51.58 95.00 -21.23
C LEU A 45 50.20 94.75 -21.85
N ALA A 46 49.98 95.13 -23.12
CA ALA A 46 48.75 94.81 -23.83
C ALA A 46 48.66 93.29 -24.12
N GLN A 47 49.72 92.70 -24.65
CA GLN A 47 49.78 91.27 -24.99
C GLN A 47 49.66 90.37 -23.75
N THR A 48 50.33 90.71 -22.65
CA THR A 48 50.21 89.97 -21.38
C THR A 48 48.83 90.13 -20.74
N LYS A 49 48.18 91.31 -20.86
CA LYS A 49 46.80 91.51 -20.42
C LYS A 49 45.79 90.74 -21.28
N GLU A 50 46.07 90.54 -22.56
CA GLU A 50 45.26 89.73 -23.46
C GLU A 50 45.44 88.23 -23.22
N SER A 51 46.67 87.74 -23.04
CA SER A 51 46.92 86.33 -22.70
C SER A 51 46.35 85.95 -21.32
N VAL A 52 46.48 86.82 -20.30
CA VAL A 52 45.85 86.61 -18.99
C VAL A 52 44.32 86.52 -19.11
N LYS A 53 43.67 87.37 -19.92
CA LYS A 53 42.23 87.25 -20.20
C LYS A 53 41.87 85.94 -20.91
N HIS A 54 42.67 85.51 -21.87
CA HIS A 54 42.45 84.28 -22.62
C HIS A 54 42.52 83.05 -21.68
N PHE A 55 43.56 82.96 -20.84
CA PHE A 55 43.68 81.91 -19.83
C PHE A 55 42.59 82.01 -18.74
N GLN A 56 42.13 83.20 -18.37
CA GLN A 56 40.99 83.38 -17.47
C GLN A 56 39.68 82.87 -18.07
N SER A 57 39.44 83.05 -19.37
CA SER A 57 38.30 82.42 -20.05
C SER A 57 38.43 80.90 -20.00
N ILE A 58 39.54 80.34 -20.51
CA ILE A 58 39.77 78.89 -20.52
C ILE A 58 39.61 78.26 -19.13
N ALA A 59 40.11 78.92 -18.08
CA ALA A 59 39.94 78.45 -16.70
C ALA A 59 38.47 78.45 -16.24
N LYS A 60 37.69 79.48 -16.60
CA LYS A 60 36.26 79.58 -16.29
C LYS A 60 35.45 78.56 -17.11
N ASP A 61 35.74 78.44 -18.40
CA ASP A 61 35.06 77.54 -19.32
C ASP A 61 35.32 76.07 -18.92
N ASN A 62 36.54 75.73 -18.48
CA ASN A 62 36.87 74.44 -17.88
C ASN A 62 36.17 74.21 -16.53
N LEU A 63 36.06 75.22 -15.65
CA LEU A 63 35.33 75.10 -14.39
C LEU A 63 33.82 74.86 -14.60
N GLU A 64 33.22 75.50 -15.60
CA GLU A 64 31.84 75.28 -15.99
C GLU A 64 31.64 73.89 -16.62
N ALA A 65 32.57 73.44 -17.48
CA ALA A 65 32.56 72.08 -18.01
C ALA A 65 32.70 71.01 -16.91
N CYS A 66 33.63 71.18 -15.96
CA CYS A 66 33.76 70.29 -14.80
C CYS A 66 32.49 70.28 -13.93
N SER A 67 31.82 71.42 -13.77
CA SER A 67 30.56 71.53 -13.02
C SER A 67 29.41 70.79 -13.73
N GLN A 68 29.32 70.92 -15.06
CA GLN A 68 28.33 70.20 -15.87
C GLN A 68 28.58 68.68 -15.87
N LEU A 69 29.84 68.24 -15.99
CA LEU A 69 30.21 66.83 -15.88
C LEU A 69 29.89 66.25 -14.50
N GLN A 70 30.15 67.01 -13.43
CA GLN A 70 29.81 66.61 -12.07
C GLN A 70 28.29 66.42 -11.90
N LEU A 71 27.48 67.38 -12.38
CA LEU A 71 26.00 67.28 -12.39
C LEU A 71 25.49 66.09 -13.22
N ALA A 72 26.16 65.73 -14.33
CA ALA A 72 25.81 64.57 -15.14
C ALA A 72 26.16 63.23 -14.46
N VAL A 73 27.21 63.20 -13.62
CA VAL A 73 27.67 62.00 -12.91
C VAL A 73 26.91 61.77 -11.59
N ASP A 74 26.38 62.82 -10.95
CA ASP A 74 25.75 62.70 -9.63
C ASP A 74 24.49 61.80 -9.58
N PRO A 75 23.60 61.74 -10.59
CA PRO A 75 22.53 60.73 -10.65
C PRO A 75 23.07 59.29 -10.56
N TYR A 76 24.12 58.97 -11.33
CA TYR A 76 24.75 57.66 -11.32
C TYR A 76 25.44 57.35 -9.99
N LYS A 77 26.02 58.34 -9.29
CA LYS A 77 26.53 58.15 -7.92
C LYS A 77 25.39 57.83 -6.95
N CYS A 78 24.27 58.55 -7.03
CA CYS A 78 23.10 58.31 -6.19
C CYS A 78 22.49 56.93 -6.43
N ASP A 79 22.35 56.50 -7.69
CA ASP A 79 21.77 55.21 -8.03
C ASP A 79 22.73 54.04 -7.73
N ASN A 80 24.04 54.20 -7.95
CA ASN A 80 25.02 53.23 -7.45
C ASN A 80 24.99 53.10 -5.92
N ALA A 81 24.78 54.19 -5.18
CA ALA A 81 24.63 54.14 -3.73
C ALA A 81 23.37 53.38 -3.28
N LYS A 82 22.25 53.53 -4.00
CA LYS A 82 21.02 52.73 -3.77
C LYS A 82 21.25 51.25 -4.07
N LEU A 83 21.80 50.94 -5.24
CA LEU A 83 22.09 49.56 -5.66
C LEU A 83 23.06 48.86 -4.69
N VAL A 84 24.08 49.55 -4.18
CA VAL A 84 24.97 49.02 -3.14
C VAL A 84 24.21 48.74 -1.82
N GLN A 85 23.26 49.59 -1.42
CA GLN A 85 22.42 49.34 -0.24
C GLN A 85 21.47 48.15 -0.46
N GLU A 86 20.83 48.05 -1.62
CA GLU A 86 19.91 46.96 -1.98
C GLU A 86 20.64 45.62 -2.09
N CYS A 87 21.77 45.56 -2.80
CA CYS A 87 22.61 44.35 -2.86
C CYS A 87 23.08 43.93 -1.46
N ASN A 88 23.50 44.86 -0.60
CA ASN A 88 23.91 44.53 0.77
C ASN A 88 22.73 44.04 1.63
N LYS A 89 21.54 44.61 1.48
CA LYS A 89 20.31 44.12 2.14
C LYS A 89 19.96 42.70 1.71
N VAL A 90 19.93 42.44 0.40
CA VAL A 90 19.63 41.10 -0.16
C VAL A 90 20.69 40.07 0.25
N HIS A 91 21.98 40.46 0.32
CA HIS A 91 23.02 39.58 0.84
C HIS A 91 22.85 39.24 2.33
N LEU A 92 22.40 40.17 3.17
CA LEU A 92 22.09 39.89 4.58
C LEU A 92 20.89 38.95 4.70
N GLU A 93 19.80 39.21 3.98
CA GLU A 93 18.60 38.35 3.95
C GLU A 93 18.94 36.92 3.48
N LEU A 94 19.82 36.78 2.48
CA LEU A 94 20.32 35.49 1.99
C LEU A 94 21.20 34.77 3.05
N ILE A 95 22.01 35.49 3.82
CA ILE A 95 22.80 34.93 4.92
C ILE A 95 21.88 34.43 6.04
N GLU A 96 20.87 35.21 6.45
CA GLU A 96 19.91 34.81 7.49
C GLU A 96 19.07 33.59 7.06
N LEU A 97 18.62 33.55 5.80
CA LEU A 97 17.91 32.40 5.23
C LEU A 97 18.80 31.14 5.21
N LYS A 98 20.09 31.29 4.88
CA LYS A 98 21.06 30.19 4.90
C LYS A 98 21.37 29.70 6.32
N GLU A 99 21.53 30.60 7.28
CA GLU A 99 21.78 30.26 8.70
C GLU A 99 20.54 29.55 9.31
N THR A 100 19.33 29.99 8.99
CA THR A 100 18.08 29.34 9.46
C THR A 100 17.84 27.96 8.82
N HIS A 101 18.07 27.78 7.52
CA HIS A 101 18.04 26.45 6.90
C HIS A 101 19.13 25.52 7.43
N GLN A 102 20.35 26.03 7.68
CA GLN A 102 21.42 25.23 8.27
C GLN A 102 21.06 24.74 9.69
N LYS A 103 20.35 25.56 10.46
CA LYS A 103 19.78 25.16 11.76
C LYS A 103 18.73 24.05 11.61
N GLN A 104 17.77 24.20 10.70
CA GLN A 104 16.78 23.16 10.39
C GLN A 104 17.43 21.83 10.02
N ILE A 105 18.41 21.84 9.11
CA ILE A 105 19.19 20.66 8.70
C ILE A 105 19.86 19.99 9.92
N ASN A 106 20.43 20.77 10.83
CA ASN A 106 21.08 20.23 12.02
C ASN A 106 20.07 19.64 13.02
N ASP A 107 18.89 20.21 13.16
CA ASP A 107 17.83 19.67 14.03
C ASP A 107 17.17 18.41 13.42
N TYR A 108 17.03 18.32 12.10
CA TYR A 108 16.68 17.08 11.41
C TYR A 108 17.76 15.99 11.58
N LYS A 109 19.05 16.33 11.44
CA LYS A 109 20.16 15.39 11.72
C LYS A 109 20.12 14.86 13.16
N LYS A 110 19.84 15.71 14.16
CA LYS A 110 19.63 15.26 15.55
C LYS A 110 18.45 14.30 15.68
N LYS A 111 17.34 14.55 14.98
CA LYS A 111 16.16 13.66 14.98
C LYS A 111 16.45 12.31 14.31
N ILE A 112 17.23 12.30 13.22
CA ILE A 112 17.70 11.08 12.57
C ILE A 112 18.58 10.26 13.52
N ARG A 113 19.63 10.87 14.11
CA ARG A 113 20.51 10.19 15.11
C ARG A 113 19.71 9.54 16.26
N LYS A 114 18.65 10.20 16.74
CA LYS A 114 17.75 9.63 17.76
C LYS A 114 16.98 8.41 17.26
N LEU A 115 16.32 8.52 16.12
CA LEU A 115 15.59 7.39 15.51
C LEU A 115 16.52 6.21 15.18
N GLU A 116 17.76 6.47 14.76
CA GLU A 116 18.79 5.44 14.56
C GLU A 116 19.17 4.72 15.86
N SER A 117 19.28 5.45 16.99
CA SER A 117 19.49 4.83 18.32
C SER A 117 18.26 4.03 18.79
N GLU A 118 17.05 4.57 18.63
CA GLU A 118 15.79 3.89 18.98
C GLU A 118 15.61 2.60 18.17
N LEU A 119 15.91 2.62 16.86
CA LEU A 119 15.92 1.43 16.00
C LEU A 119 16.97 0.40 16.43
N SER A 120 18.16 0.86 16.83
CA SER A 120 19.23 -0.01 17.33
C SER A 120 18.84 -0.74 18.62
N ASP A 121 18.25 -0.01 19.59
CA ASP A 121 17.73 -0.59 20.83
C ASP A 121 16.56 -1.54 20.59
N LEU A 122 15.64 -1.18 19.68
CA LEU A 122 14.55 -2.07 19.27
C LEU A 122 15.08 -3.35 18.61
N GLN A 123 16.08 -3.26 17.74
CA GLN A 123 16.72 -4.42 17.10
C GLN A 123 17.45 -5.31 18.12
N LEU A 124 18.13 -4.72 19.11
CA LEU A 124 18.73 -5.45 20.23
C LEU A 124 17.66 -6.13 21.10
N SER A 125 16.52 -5.47 21.35
CA SER A 125 15.40 -6.06 22.09
C SER A 125 14.76 -7.23 21.33
N PHE A 126 14.57 -7.10 20.02
CA PHE A 126 14.05 -8.14 19.13
C PHE A 126 14.98 -9.35 19.10
N SER A 127 16.30 -9.14 18.98
CA SER A 127 17.31 -10.21 19.04
C SER A 127 17.25 -10.98 20.37
N LYS A 128 17.20 -10.27 21.51
CA LYS A 128 17.05 -10.88 22.85
C LYS A 128 15.76 -11.69 22.97
N ASN A 129 14.63 -11.16 22.50
CA ASN A 129 13.34 -11.84 22.51
C ASN A 129 13.36 -13.09 21.62
N LEU A 130 13.94 -13.01 20.42
CA LEU A 130 14.09 -14.14 19.49
C LEU A 130 14.98 -15.25 20.07
N GLN A 131 16.05 -14.90 20.78
CA GLN A 131 16.86 -15.88 21.53
C GLN A 131 16.06 -16.56 22.65
N ARG A 132 15.25 -15.80 23.41
CA ARG A 132 14.41 -16.37 24.48
C ARG A 132 13.29 -17.26 23.93
N ILE A 133 12.70 -16.94 22.77
CA ILE A 133 11.75 -17.80 22.07
C ILE A 133 12.42 -19.14 21.70
N LYS A 134 13.59 -19.12 21.04
CA LYS A 134 14.34 -20.35 20.69
C LYS A 134 14.70 -21.20 21.92
N GLN A 135 15.01 -20.56 23.05
CA GLN A 135 15.23 -21.27 24.31
C GLN A 135 13.94 -21.95 24.79
N LEU A 136 12.80 -21.26 24.78
CA LEU A 136 11.50 -21.82 25.16
C LEU A 136 11.03 -22.93 24.21
N GLU A 137 11.30 -22.83 22.91
CA GLU A 137 11.04 -23.88 21.92
C GLU A 137 11.85 -25.14 22.21
N THR A 138 13.15 -25.02 22.49
CA THR A 138 13.99 -26.17 22.85
C THR A 138 13.62 -26.77 24.22
N GLU A 139 13.26 -25.93 25.20
CA GLU A 139 12.66 -26.39 26.46
C GLU A 139 11.36 -27.17 26.22
N SER A 140 10.48 -26.68 25.35
CA SER A 140 9.20 -27.30 24.99
C SER A 140 9.41 -28.64 24.29
N ALA A 141 10.26 -28.69 23.26
CA ALA A 141 10.61 -29.93 22.56
C ALA A 141 11.19 -31.00 23.50
N ASN A 142 12.04 -30.61 24.45
CA ASN A 142 12.56 -31.51 25.49
C ASN A 142 11.46 -32.01 26.44
N LYS A 143 10.53 -31.14 26.85
CA LYS A 143 9.36 -31.53 27.67
C LYS A 143 8.44 -32.50 26.90
N SER A 144 8.14 -32.24 25.63
CA SER A 144 7.34 -33.12 24.76
C SER A 144 8.01 -34.47 24.50
N LYS A 145 9.33 -34.49 24.24
CA LYS A 145 10.12 -35.73 24.18
C LYS A 145 10.00 -36.53 25.48
N LYS A 146 10.06 -35.85 26.63
CA LYS A 146 9.94 -36.52 27.93
C LYS A 146 8.55 -37.09 28.20
N ILE A 147 7.50 -36.40 27.75
CA ILE A 147 6.13 -36.93 27.76
C ILE A 147 6.04 -38.20 26.91
N LEU A 148 6.64 -38.21 25.71
CA LEU A 148 6.65 -39.38 24.82
C LEU A 148 7.40 -40.58 25.44
N GLU A 149 8.55 -40.34 26.10
CA GLU A 149 9.30 -41.37 26.85
C GLU A 149 8.51 -41.99 28.02
N LEU A 150 7.55 -41.24 28.60
CA LEU A 150 6.68 -41.71 29.68
C LEU A 150 5.45 -42.44 29.12
N GLN A 151 4.82 -41.91 28.08
CA GLN A 151 3.70 -42.55 27.38
C GLN A 151 4.09 -43.91 26.76
N GLY A 152 5.31 -44.03 26.24
CA GLY A 152 5.85 -45.28 25.71
C GLY A 152 6.01 -46.43 26.71
N LYS A 153 5.71 -46.21 28.01
CA LYS A 153 5.73 -47.24 29.07
C LYS A 153 4.34 -47.72 29.48
N CYS A 154 3.27 -47.20 28.89
CA CYS A 154 1.90 -47.68 29.12
C CYS A 154 1.47 -48.66 28.01
N CYS A 155 0.84 -49.78 28.41
CA CYS A 155 0.67 -50.95 27.57
C CYS A 155 -0.37 -50.77 26.45
N LYS A 156 -0.13 -51.43 25.30
CA LYS A 156 -1.19 -51.90 24.41
C LYS A 156 -1.41 -53.40 24.65
N PRO A 157 -2.65 -53.89 24.85
CA PRO A 157 -2.91 -55.32 24.87
C PRO A 157 -2.80 -55.90 23.45
N ILE A 158 -2.20 -57.09 23.31
CA ILE A 158 -2.07 -57.79 22.02
C ILE A 158 -2.94 -59.04 22.07
N VAL A 159 -3.86 -59.15 21.11
CA VAL A 159 -4.63 -60.37 20.84
C VAL A 159 -3.87 -61.19 19.79
N ASN A 160 -3.67 -62.48 20.05
CA ASN A 160 -2.98 -63.38 19.12
C ASN A 160 -3.83 -63.67 17.88
N ASN A 161 -3.21 -63.71 16.69
CA ASN A 161 -3.60 -64.62 15.60
C ASN A 161 -2.48 -64.80 14.54
N VAL A 162 -1.62 -65.78 14.81
CA VAL A 162 -1.17 -66.86 13.91
C VAL A 162 -1.15 -66.61 12.37
N ASN A 163 0.06 -66.71 11.79
CA ASN A 163 0.44 -67.12 10.41
C ASN A 163 -0.04 -66.31 9.19
N LEU A 164 0.90 -65.62 8.50
CA LEU A 164 1.71 -66.22 7.41
C LEU A 164 2.97 -65.36 7.09
N ALA A 165 3.84 -65.82 6.19
CA ALA A 165 5.20 -65.29 5.98
C ALA A 165 5.33 -64.42 4.69
N THR A 166 6.36 -63.57 4.49
CA THR A 166 7.75 -64.00 4.20
C THR A 166 8.78 -62.86 4.11
N LYS A 167 10.01 -63.12 4.64
CA LYS A 167 11.34 -62.53 4.26
C LYS A 167 11.53 -61.00 4.47
N LYS A 168 12.70 -60.45 4.86
CA LYS A 168 14.04 -60.90 5.33
C LYS A 168 14.75 -59.65 5.95
N ARG A 169 15.87 -59.69 6.70
CA ARG A 169 16.27 -60.46 7.90
C ARG A 169 17.65 -59.98 8.38
N ALA A 170 17.75 -59.42 9.58
CA ALA A 170 18.96 -59.42 10.43
C ALA A 170 18.57 -59.09 11.89
N CYS A 171 19.19 -59.53 12.98
CA CYS A 171 19.90 -60.73 13.40
C CYS A 171 20.55 -60.35 14.76
N TYR A 172 19.96 -60.74 15.89
CA TYR A 172 20.58 -60.63 17.23
C TYR A 172 21.49 -61.85 17.49
N PRO A 173 22.51 -61.75 18.37
CA PRO A 173 22.30 -62.11 19.78
C PRO A 173 23.04 -61.23 20.82
N LEU A 174 22.77 -61.47 22.10
CA LEU A 174 23.29 -60.72 23.26
C LEU A 174 24.69 -61.16 23.69
N ARG A 175 25.48 -60.25 24.30
CA ARG A 175 26.31 -60.53 25.49
C ARG A 175 26.46 -59.33 26.43
N ARG A 176 26.64 -59.65 27.72
CA ARG A 176 27.29 -58.86 28.80
C ARG A 176 28.62 -59.57 29.14
N PRO A 177 29.47 -59.08 30.06
CA PRO A 177 29.96 -57.71 30.23
C PRO A 177 31.50 -57.66 30.43
N THR A 178 32.17 -56.58 30.01
CA THR A 178 33.56 -56.28 30.45
C THR A 178 33.75 -54.77 30.64
N LEU A 179 34.67 -54.39 31.52
CA LEU A 179 35.13 -53.02 31.78
C LEU A 179 36.26 -52.64 30.82
N GLU A 180 36.43 -51.34 30.57
CA GLU A 180 37.76 -50.73 30.45
C GLU A 180 37.88 -49.62 31.50
N ALA A 181 39.11 -49.26 31.86
CA ALA A 181 39.40 -48.71 33.19
C ALA A 181 40.39 -47.52 33.17
N GLU A 182 40.31 -46.74 34.25
CA GLU A 182 41.38 -45.87 34.78
C GLU A 182 41.81 -44.66 33.89
N SER A 183 42.41 -43.60 34.44
CA SER A 183 43.01 -43.43 35.77
C SER A 183 42.71 -42.06 36.41
N LEU A 184 42.82 -42.00 37.74
CA LEU A 184 43.17 -40.78 38.49
C LEU A 184 44.67 -40.85 38.81
N PRO A 185 45.32 -39.73 39.20
CA PRO A 185 45.58 -39.59 40.64
C PRO A 185 45.49 -38.15 41.18
N ARG A 186 45.51 -38.07 42.51
CA ARG A 186 45.58 -36.84 43.32
C ARG A 186 47.04 -36.50 43.63
N ILE A 187 47.30 -35.29 44.10
CA ILE A 187 48.22 -35.09 45.24
C ILE A 187 47.51 -34.26 46.31
N SER A 188 47.70 -34.66 47.56
CA SER A 188 47.31 -33.92 48.77
C SER A 188 48.43 -34.07 49.80
N THR A 189 48.90 -32.96 50.36
CA THR A 189 49.83 -32.95 51.50
C THR A 189 49.22 -32.18 52.67
N SER A 190 49.62 -32.53 53.90
CA SER A 190 48.82 -32.26 55.10
C SER A 190 49.68 -31.95 56.33
N THR A 191 49.48 -30.77 56.94
CA THR A 191 50.21 -30.36 58.15
C THR A 191 49.33 -29.57 59.14
N THR A 192 48.78 -30.30 60.11
CA THR A 192 48.52 -29.92 61.52
C THR A 192 48.06 -28.49 61.92
N SER A 193 46.80 -28.42 62.40
CA SER A 193 46.40 -28.00 63.76
C SER A 193 46.29 -26.52 64.24
N PHE A 194 45.30 -26.33 65.14
CA PHE A 194 45.13 -25.25 66.15
C PHE A 194 44.54 -23.87 65.75
N SER A 195 43.23 -23.86 65.57
CA SER A 195 42.25 -23.04 66.34
C SER A 195 42.64 -21.63 66.82
N THR A 196 41.91 -20.60 66.34
CA THR A 196 41.38 -19.55 67.23
C THR A 196 40.07 -18.94 66.73
N ARG A 197 39.38 -18.22 67.62
CA ARG A 197 37.96 -17.83 67.53
C ARG A 197 37.69 -16.59 66.66
N THR A 198 36.69 -16.71 65.78
CA THR A 198 35.63 -15.71 65.47
C THR A 198 36.00 -14.21 65.38
N VAL A 199 36.14 -13.70 64.16
CA VAL A 199 35.40 -12.51 63.65
C VAL A 199 35.05 -12.82 62.19
N GLU A 200 33.86 -12.47 61.71
CA GLU A 200 33.50 -12.58 60.28
C GLU A 200 34.17 -11.45 59.47
N PRO A 201 34.96 -11.77 58.43
CA PRO A 201 35.32 -10.78 57.41
C PRO A 201 34.13 -10.60 56.46
N TYR A 202 33.70 -9.36 56.24
CA TYR A 202 32.81 -9.03 55.12
C TYR A 202 33.58 -9.27 53.82
N VAL A 203 33.33 -10.43 53.19
CA VAL A 203 33.94 -10.79 51.90
C VAL A 203 33.29 -9.95 50.81
N ILE A 204 33.85 -8.75 50.61
CA ILE A 204 33.66 -7.99 49.39
C ILE A 204 34.15 -8.87 48.23
N ASP A 205 33.27 -9.17 47.29
CA ASP A 205 33.72 -9.75 46.04
C ASP A 205 34.53 -8.71 45.26
N PHE A 206 35.84 -8.93 45.20
CA PHE A 206 36.77 -8.09 44.46
C PHE A 206 36.52 -8.13 42.96
N VAL A 207 35.88 -9.18 42.42
CA VAL A 207 35.47 -9.23 41.01
C VAL A 207 34.29 -8.28 40.78
N SER A 208 33.17 -8.45 41.49
CA SER A 208 32.04 -7.49 41.47
C SER A 208 32.47 -6.04 41.73
N THR A 209 33.42 -5.81 42.65
CA THR A 209 33.93 -4.45 42.94
C THR A 209 34.79 -3.90 41.81
N ALA A 210 35.62 -4.75 41.17
CA ALA A 210 36.36 -4.38 39.97
C ALA A 210 35.40 -4.12 38.79
N ASP A 211 34.41 -4.98 38.56
CA ASP A 211 33.39 -4.83 37.51
C ASP A 211 32.55 -3.57 37.71
N HIS A 212 32.15 -3.24 38.94
CA HIS A 212 31.50 -1.98 39.25
C HIS A 212 32.42 -0.78 39.01
N ARG A 213 33.72 -0.86 39.32
CA ARG A 213 34.65 0.25 39.04
C ARG A 213 34.97 0.39 37.55
N ILE A 214 35.08 -0.73 36.82
CA ILE A 214 35.24 -0.77 35.36
C ILE A 214 33.98 -0.21 34.69
N SER A 215 32.78 -0.55 35.16
CA SER A 215 31.51 0.02 34.71
C SER A 215 31.44 1.53 34.96
N SER A 216 31.79 1.99 36.17
CA SER A 216 31.90 3.42 36.50
C SER A 216 32.87 4.15 35.56
N LEU A 217 34.09 3.63 35.40
CA LEU A 217 35.11 4.22 34.53
C LEU A 217 34.73 4.18 33.04
N ASN A 218 34.01 3.15 32.59
CA ASN A 218 33.48 3.08 31.23
C ASN A 218 32.37 4.11 31.01
N ASN A 219 31.48 4.30 31.99
CA ASN A 219 30.43 5.34 31.92
C ASN A 219 31.03 6.75 31.95
N GLU A 220 32.03 6.99 32.81
CA GLU A 220 32.85 8.21 32.84
C GLU A 220 33.54 8.43 31.47
N LEU A 221 34.10 7.39 30.86
CA LEU A 221 34.73 7.44 29.53
C LEU A 221 33.75 7.62 28.38
N THR A 222 32.51 7.13 28.45
CA THR A 222 31.48 7.42 27.43
C THR A 222 31.00 8.86 27.56
N GLN A 223 30.74 9.34 28.78
CA GLN A 223 30.28 10.70 29.02
C GLN A 223 31.34 11.73 28.57
N LEU A 224 32.62 11.52 28.92
CA LEU A 224 33.72 12.38 28.46
C LEU A 224 33.92 12.33 26.94
N LYS A 225 33.55 11.24 26.25
CA LYS A 225 33.58 11.17 24.78
C LYS A 225 32.41 11.92 24.14
N GLU A 226 31.22 11.87 24.75
CA GLU A 226 30.07 12.67 24.31
C GLU A 226 30.32 14.17 24.52
N ASP A 227 30.85 14.57 25.68
CA ASP A 227 31.23 15.96 25.96
C ASP A 227 32.32 16.46 25.00
N LEU A 228 33.35 15.65 24.71
CA LEU A 228 34.37 15.95 23.70
C LEU A 228 33.75 16.11 22.30
N PHE A 229 32.83 15.21 21.91
CA PHE A 229 32.17 15.24 20.61
C PHE A 229 31.27 16.49 20.47
N LEU A 230 30.47 16.81 21.48
CA LEU A 230 29.61 18.00 21.51
C LEU A 230 30.43 19.30 21.48
N SER A 231 31.54 19.35 22.23
CA SER A 231 32.50 20.46 22.18
C SER A 231 33.10 20.62 20.78
N ASN A 232 33.42 19.51 20.10
CA ASN A 232 33.98 19.55 18.75
C ASN A 232 32.93 19.95 17.68
N GLU A 233 31.68 19.46 17.74
CA GLU A 233 30.59 19.95 16.86
C GLU A 233 30.31 21.46 17.08
N TYR A 234 30.45 21.96 18.31
CA TYR A 234 30.36 23.39 18.62
C TYR A 234 31.52 24.21 18.04
N ILE A 235 32.76 23.72 18.17
CA ILE A 235 33.96 24.35 17.60
C ILE A 235 33.88 24.41 16.07
N GLU A 236 33.45 23.34 15.39
CA GLU A 236 33.26 23.37 13.93
C GLU A 236 32.12 24.31 13.50
N SER A 237 31.06 24.44 14.30
CA SER A 237 30.01 25.44 14.05
C SER A 237 30.57 26.87 14.12
N LEU A 238 31.41 27.17 15.12
CA LEU A 238 32.06 28.48 15.26
C LEU A 238 33.08 28.75 14.13
N LYS A 239 33.89 27.77 13.72
CA LYS A 239 34.80 27.90 12.56
C LYS A 239 34.04 28.19 11.26
N SER A 240 32.89 27.52 11.06
CA SER A 240 32.02 27.74 9.90
C SER A 240 31.46 29.16 9.88
N GLN A 241 31.00 29.68 11.03
CA GLN A 241 30.55 31.07 11.18
C GLN A 241 31.69 32.08 10.97
N LEU A 242 32.89 31.82 11.48
CA LEU A 242 34.06 32.69 11.25
C LEU A 242 34.33 32.81 9.74
N ASN A 243 34.39 31.68 9.05
CA ASN A 243 34.64 31.59 7.61
C ASN A 243 33.58 32.33 6.76
N THR A 244 32.30 32.34 7.17
CA THR A 244 31.28 33.16 6.48
C THR A 244 31.46 34.66 6.74
N LYS A 245 31.82 35.08 7.96
CA LYS A 245 32.10 36.49 8.25
C LYS A 245 33.43 36.97 7.62
N ASP A 246 34.45 36.12 7.50
CA ASP A 246 35.72 36.43 6.79
C ASP A 246 35.50 36.63 5.29
N LYS A 247 34.66 35.80 4.67
CA LYS A 247 34.23 35.97 3.28
C LYS A 247 33.44 37.26 3.08
N GLU A 248 32.57 37.61 4.01
CA GLU A 248 31.83 38.88 3.98
C GLU A 248 32.73 40.09 4.18
N MET A 249 33.68 40.05 5.13
CA MET A 249 34.72 41.07 5.26
C MET A 249 35.55 41.21 3.99
N SER A 250 35.84 40.10 3.29
CA SER A 250 36.55 40.11 2.00
C SER A 250 35.71 40.70 0.87
N ARG A 251 34.39 40.46 0.84
CA ARG A 251 33.44 41.07 -0.09
C ARG A 251 33.36 42.58 0.12
N LEU A 252 33.17 43.01 1.38
CA LEU A 252 33.07 44.41 1.76
C LEU A 252 34.39 45.18 1.49
N ARG A 253 35.56 44.57 1.74
CA ARG A 253 36.87 45.16 1.38
C ARG A 253 36.96 45.43 -0.13
N LYS A 254 36.64 44.46 -0.97
CA LYS A 254 36.65 44.63 -2.44
C LYS A 254 35.67 45.71 -2.93
N MET A 255 34.53 45.89 -2.27
CA MET A 255 33.59 46.98 -2.59
C MET A 255 34.13 48.36 -2.17
N LEU A 256 34.97 48.44 -1.15
CA LEU A 256 35.62 49.69 -0.70
C LEU A 256 36.86 50.06 -1.54
N GLU A 257 37.49 49.08 -2.20
CA GLU A 257 38.65 49.27 -3.09
C GLU A 257 38.29 50.00 -4.42
N GLY A 258 37.01 50.19 -4.73
CA GLY A 258 36.55 50.95 -5.91
C GLY A 258 36.68 52.49 -5.82
N GLY A 259 37.17 53.03 -4.69
CA GLY A 259 37.46 54.46 -4.53
C GLY A 259 38.87 54.86 -4.97
N ARG A 260 39.20 56.17 -4.95
CA ARG A 260 40.61 56.62 -5.09
C ARG A 260 41.47 55.92 -4.01
N PRO A 261 42.57 55.25 -4.36
CA PRO A 261 43.38 54.54 -3.39
C PRO A 261 44.05 55.52 -2.41
N CYS A 262 44.09 55.15 -1.12
CA CYS A 262 44.61 56.03 -0.06
C CYS A 262 46.08 56.43 -0.27
N THR A 263 46.84 55.67 -1.05
CA THR A 263 48.23 55.97 -1.45
C THR A 263 48.36 57.21 -2.35
N SER A 264 47.29 57.64 -3.03
CA SER A 264 47.29 58.88 -3.82
C SER A 264 47.15 60.14 -2.97
N ILE A 265 46.43 60.08 -1.84
CA ILE A 265 46.16 61.24 -0.97
C ILE A 265 47.45 61.84 -0.40
N ASN A 266 48.49 61.01 -0.18
CA ASN A 266 49.80 61.46 0.27
C ASN A 266 50.66 62.15 -0.81
N LYS A 267 50.19 62.30 -2.06
CA LYS A 267 50.95 62.94 -3.15
C LYS A 267 50.44 64.34 -3.52
N ASP A 268 49.20 64.68 -3.19
CA ASP A 268 48.59 65.98 -3.53
C ASP A 268 49.04 67.14 -2.59
N HIS A 269 50.05 66.90 -1.74
CA HIS A 269 50.63 67.87 -0.80
C HIS A 269 52.12 68.17 -1.08
N CYS A 270 52.46 68.67 -2.28
CA CYS A 270 53.77 69.30 -2.51
C CYS A 270 53.73 70.34 -3.65
N CYS A 271 53.35 71.58 -3.33
CA CYS A 271 53.32 72.73 -4.25
C CYS A 271 53.71 74.05 -3.56
N LEU A 272 54.79 74.04 -2.79
CA LEU A 272 55.50 75.23 -2.29
C LEU A 272 57.01 74.97 -2.30
N VAL A 273 57.79 76.06 -2.35
CA VAL A 273 59.27 76.12 -2.49
C VAL A 273 59.79 75.77 -3.89
N SER A 274 60.76 76.48 -4.49
CA SER A 274 61.08 77.93 -4.53
C SER A 274 62.14 78.15 -5.62
N GLU A 275 62.25 79.36 -6.14
CA GLU A 275 63.17 79.83 -7.20
C GLU A 275 64.67 79.49 -7.02
N LYS A 276 65.36 79.18 -8.14
CA LYS A 276 66.70 79.68 -8.57
C LYS A 276 67.19 78.94 -9.84
N MET A 277 68.08 79.44 -10.71
CA MET A 277 68.35 80.81 -11.20
C MET A 277 69.34 80.74 -12.39
N ASN A 278 68.99 81.30 -13.56
CA ASN A 278 69.81 81.72 -14.72
C ASN A 278 70.82 80.74 -15.41
N GLY A 279 70.82 80.72 -16.75
CA GLY A 279 71.86 80.04 -17.55
C GLY A 279 71.66 79.93 -19.07
N TYR A 280 71.59 81.05 -19.80
CA TYR A 280 71.71 81.09 -21.28
C TYR A 280 73.21 81.03 -21.72
N PRO A 281 73.60 80.75 -23.00
CA PRO A 281 72.79 80.84 -24.23
C PRO A 281 72.92 79.73 -25.31
N ARG A 282 71.78 79.49 -25.99
CA ARG A 282 71.58 79.30 -27.44
C ARG A 282 72.79 78.96 -28.33
N HIS A 283 72.93 77.69 -28.72
CA HIS A 283 73.50 77.25 -30.02
C HIS A 283 73.17 75.77 -30.28
N MET A 284 72.11 75.43 -31.04
CA MET A 284 71.90 74.13 -31.75
C MET A 284 70.53 73.97 -32.50
N GLU A 285 69.81 75.06 -32.78
CA GLU A 285 68.38 75.06 -33.20
C GLU A 285 68.00 74.30 -34.52
N ASN A 286 68.94 73.63 -35.21
CA ASN A 286 68.69 72.79 -36.40
C ASN A 286 68.67 71.27 -36.12
N ASP A 287 69.63 70.73 -35.36
CA ASP A 287 69.65 69.30 -35.01
C ASP A 287 68.50 68.95 -34.05
N ASP A 288 68.18 69.88 -33.14
CA ASP A 288 66.98 69.80 -32.28
C ASP A 288 65.70 69.75 -33.13
N LEU A 289 65.60 70.50 -34.22
CA LEU A 289 64.40 70.52 -35.08
C LEU A 289 64.25 69.25 -35.92
N LEU A 290 65.35 68.75 -36.50
CA LEU A 290 65.33 67.49 -37.27
C LEU A 290 65.05 66.29 -36.36
N SER A 291 65.62 66.26 -35.15
CA SER A 291 65.31 65.22 -34.17
C SER A 291 63.88 65.34 -33.61
N LEU A 292 63.33 66.54 -33.44
CA LEU A 292 61.89 66.73 -33.14
C LEU A 292 61.00 66.22 -34.27
N GLN A 293 61.37 66.45 -35.54
CA GLN A 293 60.58 66.00 -36.67
C GLN A 293 60.66 64.47 -36.87
N GLN A 294 61.83 63.87 -36.66
CA GLN A 294 62.01 62.41 -36.69
C GLN A 294 61.27 61.72 -35.53
N THR A 295 61.37 62.27 -34.31
CA THR A 295 60.62 61.74 -33.15
C THR A 295 59.12 61.94 -33.29
N LYS A 296 58.66 63.06 -33.84
CA LYS A 296 57.25 63.25 -34.22
C LYS A 296 56.77 62.14 -35.17
N LEU A 297 57.49 61.88 -36.25
CA LEU A 297 57.09 60.88 -37.25
C LEU A 297 57.06 59.46 -36.63
N ASN A 298 58.06 59.13 -35.80
CA ASN A 298 58.08 57.88 -35.02
C ASN A 298 56.89 57.78 -34.06
N LEU A 299 56.49 58.87 -33.39
CA LEU A 299 55.33 58.91 -32.49
C LEU A 299 54.00 58.82 -33.25
N GLU A 300 53.89 59.44 -34.44
CA GLU A 300 52.72 59.30 -35.32
C GLU A 300 52.56 57.85 -35.83
N GLN A 301 53.67 57.17 -36.15
CA GLN A 301 53.65 55.75 -36.48
C GLN A 301 53.29 54.87 -35.27
N GLN A 302 53.91 55.07 -34.11
CA GLN A 302 53.61 54.32 -32.89
C GLN A 302 52.14 54.49 -32.45
N LEU A 303 51.59 55.70 -32.58
CA LEU A 303 50.17 55.97 -32.35
C LEU A 303 49.29 55.18 -33.31
N LYS A 304 49.61 55.17 -34.61
CA LYS A 304 48.87 54.42 -35.63
C LYS A 304 48.92 52.91 -35.39
N GLU A 305 50.08 52.38 -34.99
CA GLU A 305 50.23 50.95 -34.64
C GLU A 305 49.48 50.58 -33.36
N ALA A 306 49.48 51.46 -32.34
CA ALA A 306 48.71 51.26 -31.12
C ALA A 306 47.19 51.29 -31.39
N LEU A 307 46.74 52.20 -32.26
CA LEU A 307 45.34 52.34 -32.66
C LEU A 307 44.86 51.13 -33.49
N ASN A 308 45.70 50.60 -34.39
CA ASN A 308 45.43 49.33 -35.07
C ASN A 308 45.32 48.16 -34.07
N LYS A 309 46.28 48.02 -33.14
CA LYS A 309 46.24 46.99 -32.08
C LYS A 309 44.99 47.13 -31.18
N GLN A 310 44.52 48.36 -30.94
CA GLN A 310 43.27 48.62 -30.23
C GLN A 310 42.04 48.18 -31.05
N HIS A 311 42.00 48.42 -32.37
CA HIS A 311 40.95 47.91 -33.24
C HIS A 311 40.93 46.37 -33.32
N ASP A 312 42.09 45.73 -33.41
CA ASP A 312 42.19 44.26 -33.42
C ASP A 312 41.71 43.65 -32.10
N ALA A 313 42.12 44.23 -30.97
CA ALA A 313 41.65 43.83 -29.64
C ALA A 313 40.13 44.08 -29.47
N MET A 314 39.60 45.18 -30.01
CA MET A 314 38.16 45.47 -30.01
C MET A 314 37.37 44.49 -30.89
N ALA A 315 37.90 44.10 -32.05
CA ALA A 315 37.29 43.10 -32.92
C ALA A 315 37.31 41.69 -32.29
N GLN A 316 38.35 41.35 -31.52
CA GLN A 316 38.37 40.13 -30.71
C GLN A 316 37.37 40.21 -29.55
N ALA A 317 37.28 41.35 -28.85
CA ALA A 317 36.31 41.55 -27.77
C ALA A 317 34.86 41.48 -28.27
N MET A 318 34.56 42.01 -29.46
CA MET A 318 33.25 41.88 -30.12
C MET A 318 32.90 40.40 -30.38
N LYS A 319 33.81 39.63 -30.99
CA LYS A 319 33.59 38.19 -31.25
C LYS A 319 33.43 37.36 -29.97
N LEU A 320 34.14 37.73 -28.90
CA LEU A 320 33.97 37.11 -27.58
C LEU A 320 32.63 37.50 -26.94
N ALA A 321 32.15 38.72 -27.13
CA ALA A 321 30.83 39.15 -26.68
C ALA A 321 29.71 38.43 -27.45
N GLU A 322 29.82 38.31 -28.78
CA GLU A 322 28.91 37.54 -29.64
C GLU A 322 28.85 36.07 -29.18
N ARG A 323 30.00 35.40 -28.99
CA ARG A 323 30.03 34.01 -28.51
C ARG A 323 29.53 33.86 -27.07
N ASN A 324 29.72 34.85 -26.21
CA ASN A 324 29.12 34.85 -24.88
C ASN A 324 27.59 35.01 -24.94
N GLU A 325 27.04 35.80 -25.87
CA GLU A 325 25.59 35.91 -26.08
C GLU A 325 24.99 34.61 -26.64
N GLU A 326 25.73 33.86 -27.46
CA GLU A 326 25.37 32.50 -27.87
C GLU A 326 25.40 31.51 -26.71
N LEU A 327 26.50 31.46 -25.93
CA LEU A 327 26.60 30.63 -24.74
C LEU A 327 25.49 30.94 -23.71
N GLU A 328 25.12 32.21 -23.55
CA GLU A 328 23.99 32.61 -22.74
C GLU A 328 22.64 32.08 -23.26
N LYS A 329 22.45 31.93 -24.57
CA LYS A 329 21.25 31.33 -25.17
C LYS A 329 21.25 29.81 -24.98
N GLU A 330 22.39 29.17 -25.27
CA GLU A 330 22.61 27.72 -25.06
C GLU A 330 22.32 27.34 -23.59
N LEU A 331 22.82 28.10 -22.62
CA LEU A 331 22.54 27.89 -21.20
C LEU A 331 21.04 28.06 -20.86
N LYS A 332 20.39 29.12 -21.37
CA LYS A 332 18.94 29.36 -21.14
C LYS A 332 18.06 28.27 -21.74
N ASP A 333 18.48 27.65 -22.85
CA ASP A 333 17.78 26.52 -23.45
C ASP A 333 18.08 25.19 -22.74
N VAL A 334 19.29 24.99 -22.20
CA VAL A 334 19.59 23.87 -21.28
C VAL A 334 18.74 23.97 -20.00
N ASP A 335 18.61 25.16 -19.39
CA ASP A 335 17.75 25.39 -18.22
C ASP A 335 16.27 25.05 -18.53
N ARG A 336 15.78 25.44 -19.71
CA ARG A 336 14.41 25.11 -20.17
C ARG A 336 14.22 23.60 -20.35
N ILE A 337 15.19 22.90 -20.94
CA ILE A 337 15.15 21.45 -21.13
C ILE A 337 15.20 20.75 -19.76
N ALA A 338 16.05 21.20 -18.83
CA ALA A 338 16.13 20.66 -17.48
C ALA A 338 14.79 20.81 -16.73
N LEU A 339 14.16 21.99 -16.77
CA LEU A 339 12.84 22.23 -16.16
C LEU A 339 11.72 21.40 -16.80
N ALA A 340 11.77 21.19 -18.12
CA ALA A 340 10.81 20.34 -18.82
C ALA A 340 10.96 18.86 -18.42
N VAL A 341 12.19 18.34 -18.40
CA VAL A 341 12.47 16.97 -17.93
C VAL A 341 12.11 16.80 -16.47
N GLU A 342 12.38 17.78 -15.60
CA GLU A 342 11.96 17.73 -14.19
C GLU A 342 10.43 17.70 -14.06
N ALA A 343 9.70 18.48 -14.87
CA ALA A 343 8.24 18.47 -14.89
C ALA A 343 7.66 17.11 -15.35
N ASP A 344 8.23 16.51 -16.41
CA ASP A 344 7.81 15.20 -16.92
C ASP A 344 8.16 14.06 -15.95
N CYS A 345 9.33 14.10 -15.31
CA CYS A 345 9.68 13.20 -14.23
C CYS A 345 8.72 13.33 -13.04
N ASN A 346 8.42 14.56 -12.59
CA ASN A 346 7.47 14.81 -11.51
C ASN A 346 6.04 14.34 -11.87
N SER A 347 5.61 14.50 -13.12
CA SER A 347 4.34 13.99 -13.64
C SER A 347 4.29 12.46 -13.61
N THR A 348 5.37 11.81 -14.07
CA THR A 348 5.52 10.36 -14.10
C THR A 348 5.55 9.76 -12.69
N VAL A 349 6.31 10.35 -11.76
CA VAL A 349 6.33 9.97 -10.34
C VAL A 349 4.95 10.14 -9.70
N LYS A 350 4.21 11.20 -10.04
CA LYS A 350 2.85 11.45 -9.54
C LYS A 350 1.84 10.40 -10.02
N GLU A 351 1.90 9.95 -11.27
CA GLU A 351 1.02 8.87 -11.76
C GLU A 351 1.46 7.49 -11.27
N ASN A 352 2.77 7.24 -11.12
CA ASN A 352 3.27 6.02 -10.47
C ASN A 352 2.83 5.94 -9.01
N ASN A 353 2.87 7.04 -8.24
CA ASN A 353 2.32 7.07 -6.88
C ASN A 353 0.81 6.79 -6.87
N ARG A 354 0.02 7.35 -7.80
CA ARG A 354 -1.41 7.00 -7.95
C ARG A 354 -1.62 5.52 -8.30
N ARG A 355 -0.76 4.93 -9.15
CA ARG A 355 -0.78 3.50 -9.48
C ARG A 355 -0.47 2.64 -8.26
N VAL A 356 0.49 3.04 -7.42
CA VAL A 356 0.81 2.38 -6.15
C VAL A 356 -0.38 2.44 -5.18
N CYS A 357 -1.02 3.61 -4.98
CA CYS A 357 -2.21 3.71 -4.13
C CYS A 357 -3.35 2.79 -4.61
N ARG A 358 -3.66 2.82 -5.92
CA ARG A 358 -4.67 1.93 -6.54
C ARG A 358 -4.33 0.43 -6.46
N LEU A 359 -3.06 0.08 -6.24
CA LEU A 359 -2.62 -1.30 -5.99
C LEU A 359 -2.64 -1.66 -4.49
N GLN A 360 -2.41 -0.69 -3.60
CA GLN A 360 -2.57 -0.85 -2.16
C GLN A 360 -4.05 -1.06 -1.78
N GLU A 361 -4.95 -0.21 -2.29
CA GLU A 361 -6.41 -0.36 -2.14
C GLU A 361 -6.89 -1.76 -2.57
N LYS A 362 -6.45 -2.23 -3.75
CA LYS A 362 -6.78 -3.58 -4.26
C LYS A 362 -6.18 -4.70 -3.40
N LEU A 363 -5.01 -4.49 -2.79
CA LEU A 363 -4.41 -5.47 -1.88
C LEU A 363 -5.21 -5.55 -0.58
N GLU A 364 -5.67 -4.43 -0.04
CA GLU A 364 -6.52 -4.36 1.14
C GLU A 364 -7.92 -4.99 0.89
N ASP A 365 -8.52 -4.73 -0.28
CA ASP A 365 -9.76 -5.40 -0.74
C ASP A 365 -9.59 -6.93 -0.84
N VAL A 366 -8.45 -7.40 -1.37
CA VAL A 366 -8.17 -8.84 -1.47
C VAL A 366 -7.87 -9.44 -0.09
N MET A 367 -7.16 -8.74 0.79
CA MET A 367 -6.89 -9.20 2.16
C MET A 367 -8.17 -9.29 3.00
N THR A 368 -9.09 -8.33 2.87
CA THR A 368 -10.39 -8.40 3.56
C THR A 368 -11.27 -9.53 3.00
N GLN A 369 -11.29 -9.74 1.69
CA GLN A 369 -11.97 -10.90 1.07
C GLN A 369 -11.39 -12.23 1.54
N VAL A 370 -10.06 -12.37 1.62
CA VAL A 370 -9.41 -13.57 2.19
C VAL A 370 -9.86 -13.78 3.63
N HIS A 371 -9.88 -12.75 4.46
CA HIS A 371 -10.28 -12.90 5.87
C HIS A 371 -11.77 -13.25 6.05
N VAL A 372 -12.65 -12.74 5.19
CA VAL A 372 -14.06 -13.16 5.15
C VAL A 372 -14.15 -14.64 4.78
N LEU A 373 -13.49 -15.08 3.70
CA LEU A 373 -13.48 -16.48 3.27
C LEU A 373 -12.85 -17.43 4.30
N GLU A 374 -11.82 -17.00 5.02
CA GLU A 374 -11.26 -17.72 6.18
C GLU A 374 -12.32 -17.88 7.28
N SER A 375 -13.05 -16.80 7.61
CA SER A 375 -14.10 -16.84 8.63
C SER A 375 -15.24 -17.78 8.25
N GLU A 376 -15.73 -17.73 7.00
CA GLU A 376 -16.74 -18.63 6.45
C GLU A 376 -16.26 -20.08 6.49
N LEU A 377 -15.00 -20.34 6.10
CA LEU A 377 -14.38 -21.66 6.19
C LEU A 377 -14.33 -22.17 7.65
N THR A 378 -14.14 -21.31 8.65
CA THR A 378 -14.22 -21.73 10.06
C THR A 378 -15.65 -22.04 10.51
N VAL A 379 -16.66 -21.32 10.01
CA VAL A 379 -18.07 -21.58 10.30
C VAL A 379 -18.51 -22.90 9.67
N GLN A 380 -18.24 -23.09 8.37
CA GLN A 380 -18.52 -24.36 7.67
C GLN A 380 -17.81 -25.57 8.30
N ARG A 381 -16.61 -25.38 8.88
CA ARG A 381 -15.91 -26.42 9.66
C ARG A 381 -16.58 -26.75 10.99
N ARG A 382 -17.29 -25.81 11.63
CA ARG A 382 -18.08 -26.07 12.85
C ARG A 382 -19.37 -26.80 12.51
N GLU A 383 -20.15 -26.30 11.54
CA GLU A 383 -21.38 -26.94 11.06
C GLU A 383 -21.13 -28.39 10.61
N ALA A 384 -20.07 -28.63 9.85
CA ALA A 384 -19.68 -29.97 9.41
C ALA A 384 -19.21 -30.89 10.56
N GLN A 385 -18.85 -30.34 11.73
CA GLN A 385 -18.46 -31.11 12.91
C GLN A 385 -19.67 -31.37 13.84
N GLU A 386 -20.62 -30.44 13.92
CA GLU A 386 -21.90 -30.60 14.60
C GLU A 386 -22.75 -31.67 13.89
N LEU A 387 -22.92 -31.59 12.57
CA LEU A 387 -23.61 -32.61 11.77
C LEU A 387 -22.97 -34.01 11.87
N ARG A 388 -21.67 -34.09 12.16
CA ARG A 388 -21.00 -35.38 12.45
C ARG A 388 -21.36 -35.92 13.82
N ALA A 389 -21.43 -35.07 14.85
CA ALA A 389 -21.86 -35.47 16.18
C ALA A 389 -23.32 -35.95 16.16
N ASP A 390 -24.21 -35.27 15.44
CA ASP A 390 -25.60 -35.69 15.26
C ASP A 390 -25.71 -37.05 14.54
N LEU A 391 -24.92 -37.25 13.47
CA LEU A 391 -24.86 -38.55 12.77
C LEU A 391 -24.30 -39.69 13.65
N GLU A 392 -23.41 -39.40 14.60
CA GLU A 392 -22.95 -40.38 15.59
C GLU A 392 -23.99 -40.63 16.68
N ALA A 393 -24.71 -39.61 17.14
CA ALA A 393 -25.85 -39.75 18.05
C ALA A 393 -26.97 -40.62 17.45
N CYS A 394 -27.42 -40.33 16.22
CA CYS A 394 -28.42 -41.13 15.52
C CYS A 394 -27.94 -42.58 15.26
N ARG A 395 -26.63 -42.81 15.09
CA ARG A 395 -26.06 -44.17 14.99
C ARG A 395 -26.11 -44.91 16.33
N LEU A 396 -25.82 -44.23 17.44
CA LEU A 396 -25.94 -44.78 18.79
C LEU A 396 -27.39 -45.12 19.14
N GLU A 397 -28.33 -44.22 18.83
CA GLU A 397 -29.77 -44.49 18.99
C GLU A 397 -30.23 -45.67 18.14
N LYS A 398 -29.85 -45.73 16.86
CA LYS A 398 -30.15 -46.88 16.00
C LYS A 398 -29.60 -48.19 16.59
N SER A 399 -28.36 -48.20 17.09
CA SER A 399 -27.79 -49.37 17.77
C SER A 399 -28.54 -49.74 19.05
N ASN A 400 -29.09 -48.76 19.77
CA ASN A 400 -29.88 -48.98 20.97
C ASN A 400 -31.26 -49.61 20.63
N VAL A 401 -31.96 -49.05 19.64
CA VAL A 401 -33.26 -49.57 19.16
C VAL A 401 -33.10 -50.97 18.56
N GLN A 402 -32.04 -51.21 17.78
CA GLN A 402 -31.65 -52.54 17.27
C GLN A 402 -31.57 -53.58 18.39
N ARG A 403 -30.88 -53.25 19.49
CA ARG A 403 -30.70 -54.15 20.65
C ARG A 403 -32.00 -54.41 21.41
N ILE A 404 -32.88 -53.40 21.52
CA ILE A 404 -34.21 -53.55 22.15
C ILE A 404 -35.12 -54.45 21.28
N LEU A 405 -35.06 -54.29 19.95
CA LEU A 405 -35.76 -55.16 19.01
C LEU A 405 -35.26 -56.62 19.12
N GLU A 406 -33.95 -56.83 19.21
CA GLU A 406 -33.36 -58.15 19.39
C GLU A 406 -33.79 -58.81 20.73
N SER A 407 -33.83 -58.06 21.84
CA SER A 407 -34.37 -58.56 23.12
C SER A 407 -35.83 -58.97 23.00
N THR A 408 -36.69 -58.08 22.49
CA THR A 408 -38.13 -58.33 22.36
C THR A 408 -38.47 -59.44 21.36
N LEU A 409 -37.64 -59.69 20.35
CA LEU A 409 -37.77 -60.85 19.46
C LEU A 409 -37.40 -62.17 20.15
N GLU A 410 -36.36 -62.18 20.99
CA GLU A 410 -35.98 -63.37 21.77
C GLU A 410 -36.99 -63.65 22.90
N GLU A 411 -37.52 -62.62 23.56
CA GLU A 411 -38.65 -62.72 24.51
C GLU A 411 -39.90 -63.29 23.82
N LYS A 412 -40.25 -62.79 22.63
CA LYS A 412 -41.35 -63.34 21.81
C LYS A 412 -41.11 -64.81 21.46
N LYS A 413 -39.88 -65.19 21.11
CA LYS A 413 -39.50 -66.57 20.80
C LYS A 413 -39.68 -67.47 22.03
N GLN A 414 -39.16 -67.07 23.19
CA GLN A 414 -39.35 -67.80 24.46
C GLN A 414 -40.82 -67.94 24.84
N MET A 415 -41.64 -66.90 24.62
CA MET A 415 -43.09 -66.98 24.83
C MET A 415 -43.77 -67.91 23.82
N THR A 416 -43.32 -67.94 22.57
CA THR A 416 -43.83 -68.87 21.53
C THR A 416 -43.48 -70.32 21.87
N ASP A 417 -42.24 -70.58 22.29
CA ASP A 417 -41.80 -71.90 22.75
C ASP A 417 -42.56 -72.34 24.02
N ARG A 418 -42.85 -71.40 24.93
CA ARG A 418 -43.68 -71.67 26.11
C ARG A 418 -45.13 -71.98 25.75
N ILE A 419 -45.72 -71.29 24.77
CA ILE A 419 -47.04 -71.61 24.23
C ILE A 419 -47.02 -73.00 23.59
N ASN A 420 -46.04 -73.31 22.74
CA ASN A 420 -45.90 -74.63 22.12
C ASN A 420 -45.81 -75.76 23.17
N ASN A 421 -45.03 -75.57 24.24
CA ASN A 421 -44.95 -76.53 25.35
C ASN A 421 -46.29 -76.69 26.09
N LEU A 422 -47.03 -75.60 26.33
CA LEU A 422 -48.37 -75.66 26.92
C LEU A 422 -49.38 -76.37 26.01
N THR A 423 -49.33 -76.14 24.69
CA THR A 423 -50.17 -76.87 23.71
C THR A 423 -49.82 -78.36 23.68
N ILE A 424 -48.55 -78.74 23.78
CA ILE A 424 -48.14 -80.15 23.89
C ILE A 424 -48.70 -80.77 25.18
N MET A 425 -48.60 -80.08 26.32
CA MET A 425 -49.21 -80.49 27.59
C MET A 425 -50.73 -80.64 27.46
N GLU A 426 -51.42 -79.67 26.85
CA GLU A 426 -52.86 -79.70 26.60
C GLU A 426 -53.27 -80.91 25.75
N THR A 427 -52.57 -81.20 24.64
CA THR A 427 -52.88 -82.40 23.84
C THR A 427 -52.63 -83.70 24.59
N ASN A 428 -51.66 -83.74 25.52
CA ASN A 428 -51.42 -84.92 26.37
C ASN A 428 -52.49 -85.08 27.44
N LEU A 429 -52.92 -83.98 28.08
CA LEU A 429 -54.04 -83.98 29.03
C LEU A 429 -55.35 -84.36 28.35
N ASN A 430 -55.61 -83.88 27.13
CA ASN A 430 -56.81 -84.24 26.36
C ASN A 430 -56.79 -85.73 25.94
N ARG A 431 -55.64 -86.29 25.55
CA ARG A 431 -55.49 -87.76 25.33
C ARG A 431 -55.78 -88.57 26.60
N GLU A 432 -55.37 -88.07 27.75
CA GLU A 432 -55.61 -88.71 29.04
C GLU A 432 -57.08 -88.59 29.48
N VAL A 433 -57.72 -87.43 29.24
CA VAL A 433 -59.17 -87.26 29.41
C VAL A 433 -59.93 -88.22 28.49
N ASP A 434 -59.57 -88.35 27.20
CA ASP A 434 -60.17 -89.33 26.28
C ASP A 434 -59.99 -90.78 26.75
N ARG A 435 -58.84 -91.12 27.38
CA ARG A 435 -58.57 -92.45 27.95
C ARG A 435 -59.47 -92.70 29.16
N LEU A 436 -59.52 -91.76 30.10
CA LEU A 436 -60.35 -91.83 31.29
C LEU A 436 -61.85 -91.83 30.94
N GLN A 437 -62.27 -91.09 29.90
CA GLN A 437 -63.64 -91.09 29.39
C GLN A 437 -64.03 -92.48 28.88
N LYS A 438 -63.16 -93.13 28.08
CA LYS A 438 -63.37 -94.51 27.58
C LYS A 438 -63.40 -95.54 28.71
N GLU A 439 -62.50 -95.43 29.69
CA GLU A 439 -62.51 -96.29 30.89
C GLU A 439 -63.81 -96.07 31.71
N ASN A 440 -64.27 -94.83 31.84
CA ASN A 440 -65.51 -94.48 32.51
C ASN A 440 -66.74 -95.01 31.77
N ASP A 441 -66.77 -94.95 30.44
CA ASP A 441 -67.87 -95.49 29.63
C ASP A 441 -67.89 -97.04 29.61
N VAL A 442 -66.73 -97.69 29.67
CA VAL A 442 -66.65 -99.15 29.93
C VAL A 442 -67.11 -99.49 31.35
N GLN A 443 -66.79 -98.66 32.36
CA GLN A 443 -67.31 -98.84 33.71
C GLN A 443 -68.83 -98.63 33.78
N LYS A 444 -69.39 -97.61 33.12
CA LYS A 444 -70.85 -97.44 32.96
C LYS A 444 -71.49 -98.64 32.29
N SER A 445 -70.88 -99.16 31.23
CA SER A 445 -71.39 -100.35 30.51
C SER A 445 -71.47 -101.55 31.46
N ARG A 446 -70.40 -101.82 32.23
CA ARG A 446 -70.39 -102.86 33.29
C ARG A 446 -71.39 -102.59 34.40
N ILE A 447 -71.61 -101.33 34.79
CA ILE A 447 -72.65 -100.97 35.76
C ILE A 447 -74.02 -101.30 35.19
N THR A 448 -74.33 -100.94 33.93
CA THR A 448 -75.61 -101.30 33.30
C THR A 448 -75.77 -102.81 33.08
N GLU A 449 -74.70 -103.57 32.86
CA GLU A 449 -74.72 -105.04 32.85
C GLU A 449 -75.06 -105.58 34.25
N LEU A 450 -74.45 -105.04 35.31
CA LEU A 450 -74.76 -105.41 36.71
C LEU A 450 -76.16 -104.97 37.15
N GLU A 451 -76.67 -103.85 36.63
CA GLU A 451 -78.06 -103.40 36.82
C GLU A 451 -79.05 -104.32 36.11
N GLN A 452 -78.73 -104.82 34.91
CA GLN A 452 -79.53 -105.82 34.21
C GLN A 452 -79.49 -107.20 34.92
N VAL A 453 -78.34 -107.58 35.47
CA VAL A 453 -78.20 -108.81 36.29
C VAL A 453 -78.96 -108.69 37.61
N THR A 454 -78.95 -107.53 38.27
CA THR A 454 -79.75 -107.32 39.50
C THR A 454 -81.24 -107.22 39.21
N GLN A 455 -81.68 -106.57 38.13
CA GLN A 455 -83.07 -106.65 37.65
C GLN A 455 -83.51 -108.08 37.29
N SER A 456 -82.57 -108.93 36.86
CA SER A 456 -82.83 -110.35 36.62
C SER A 456 -82.97 -111.17 37.92
N LEU A 457 -82.42 -110.68 39.04
CA LEU A 457 -82.49 -111.31 40.36
C LEU A 457 -83.66 -110.80 41.23
N GLU A 458 -84.15 -109.57 41.01
CA GLU A 458 -85.23 -108.96 41.80
C GLU A 458 -86.66 -109.51 41.57
N LYS A 459 -86.82 -110.63 40.85
CA LYS A 459 -88.12 -111.31 40.68
C LYS A 459 -88.57 -112.18 41.89
N LYS A 460 -88.29 -111.72 43.12
CA LYS A 460 -88.87 -112.24 44.38
C LYS A 460 -89.07 -111.14 45.46
N SER A 461 -90.15 -110.35 45.28
CA SER A 461 -91.13 -109.87 46.30
C SER A 461 -90.75 -109.65 47.79
N PRO A 462 -91.43 -108.72 48.52
CA PRO A 462 -91.87 -107.35 48.16
C PRO A 462 -91.55 -106.34 49.35
N PRO A 463 -92.33 -105.28 49.75
CA PRO A 463 -91.74 -103.92 49.75
C PRO A 463 -92.03 -102.95 50.95
N LYS A 464 -91.50 -101.71 50.83
CA LYS A 464 -91.88 -100.41 51.49
C LYS A 464 -91.46 -100.10 52.95
N ALA A 465 -90.57 -99.10 53.09
CA ALA A 465 -90.72 -97.88 53.95
C ALA A 465 -89.42 -97.03 53.83
N VAL A 466 -89.36 -95.96 53.04
CA VAL A 466 -89.78 -94.57 53.35
C VAL A 466 -89.16 -93.98 54.63
N VAL A 467 -88.05 -93.24 54.46
CA VAL A 467 -87.84 -91.94 55.12
C VAL A 467 -87.36 -90.97 54.04
N GLN A 468 -88.00 -89.79 53.96
CA GLN A 468 -87.75 -88.80 52.93
C GLN A 468 -87.44 -87.44 53.57
N LYS A 469 -86.29 -86.82 53.25
CA LYS A 469 -85.98 -85.45 53.67
C LYS A 469 -85.42 -84.59 52.53
N ASN A 470 -86.36 -84.13 51.72
CA ASN A 470 -86.31 -82.84 51.02
C ASN A 470 -86.08 -81.68 52.05
N ILE A 471 -85.73 -80.43 51.71
CA ILE A 471 -85.87 -79.71 50.43
C ILE A 471 -84.93 -78.46 50.37
N ARG A 472 -84.38 -78.13 49.18
CA ARG A 472 -83.91 -76.78 48.71
C ARG A 472 -82.88 -75.98 49.56
N ALA A 473 -82.34 -74.84 49.12
CA ALA A 473 -81.76 -74.45 47.82
C ALA A 473 -81.18 -73.02 47.95
N VAL A 474 -80.01 -72.73 47.37
CA VAL A 474 -79.52 -71.35 47.17
C VAL A 474 -78.87 -71.24 45.78
N ASN A 475 -79.32 -70.28 44.97
CA ASN A 475 -78.66 -69.89 43.72
C ASN A 475 -77.64 -68.78 43.98
N ALA A 476 -76.46 -68.87 43.36
CA ALA A 476 -75.59 -67.73 43.11
C ALA A 476 -74.82 -67.94 41.78
N LYS A 477 -74.63 -66.87 41.00
CA LYS A 477 -73.89 -66.90 39.73
C LYS A 477 -72.37 -66.76 39.97
N PRO A 478 -71.52 -67.21 39.03
CA PRO A 478 -70.07 -67.12 39.17
C PRO A 478 -69.54 -65.72 38.85
N LYS A 479 -68.39 -65.36 39.45
CA LYS A 479 -67.40 -64.46 38.86
C LYS A 479 -66.03 -64.56 39.54
N GLU A 480 -64.99 -64.31 38.74
CA GLU A 480 -63.58 -64.02 39.07
C GLU A 480 -62.97 -64.52 40.41
N LYS A 481 -61.97 -65.41 40.30
CA LYS A 481 -60.80 -65.42 41.19
C LYS A 481 -59.53 -65.64 40.35
N GLU A 482 -58.63 -64.67 40.40
CA GLU A 482 -57.28 -64.77 39.83
C GLU A 482 -56.40 -65.71 40.66
N GLU A 483 -55.34 -66.24 40.06
CA GLU A 483 -54.41 -67.16 40.73
C GLU A 483 -53.53 -66.48 41.78
N LYS A 484 -53.08 -67.28 42.76
CA LYS A 484 -52.03 -66.91 43.71
C LYS A 484 -51.03 -68.06 43.91
N ALA A 485 -49.87 -67.96 43.27
CA ALA A 485 -48.64 -68.65 43.62
C ALA A 485 -47.47 -68.03 42.81
N GLU A 486 -46.27 -67.77 43.35
CA GLU A 486 -45.87 -67.69 44.75
C GLU A 486 -44.55 -66.89 44.88
N ALA A 487 -44.23 -66.43 46.09
CA ALA A 487 -42.88 -66.19 46.68
C ALA A 487 -41.74 -65.46 45.90
N ASN A 488 -40.80 -64.74 46.52
CA ASN A 488 -40.69 -64.09 47.85
C ASN A 488 -39.36 -63.29 47.86
N THR A 489 -39.32 -62.03 48.34
CA THR A 489 -38.05 -61.37 48.72
C THR A 489 -38.28 -60.28 49.77
N ARG A 490 -37.39 -60.16 50.77
CA ARG A 490 -37.70 -59.42 52.02
C ARG A 490 -36.51 -58.67 52.66
N LYS A 491 -36.58 -57.33 52.63
CA LYS A 491 -36.02 -56.35 53.61
C LYS A 491 -34.48 -56.16 53.82
N LYS A 492 -34.02 -54.96 53.46
CA LYS A 492 -33.32 -53.92 54.28
C LYS A 492 -31.90 -54.13 54.91
N PHE A 493 -30.96 -53.26 54.46
CA PHE A 493 -29.93 -52.51 55.24
C PHE A 493 -28.86 -53.28 56.08
N ILE A 494 -27.81 -52.69 56.69
CA ILE A 494 -27.25 -51.30 56.79
C ILE A 494 -25.70 -51.36 56.89
N LYS A 495 -24.94 -50.33 56.46
CA LYS A 495 -23.89 -49.65 57.28
C LYS A 495 -23.26 -48.38 56.65
N ARG A 496 -22.45 -47.67 57.44
CA ARG A 496 -21.91 -46.29 57.28
C ARG A 496 -20.41 -46.28 57.67
N PRO A 497 -19.59 -45.26 57.30
CA PRO A 497 -19.16 -44.27 58.31
C PRO A 497 -19.00 -42.82 57.77
N ILE A 498 -18.39 -41.90 58.56
CA ILE A 498 -18.23 -40.43 58.34
C ILE A 498 -16.93 -39.96 59.04
N PRO A 499 -16.25 -38.84 58.65
CA PRO A 499 -16.57 -37.50 59.19
C PRO A 499 -16.15 -36.27 58.31
N ALA A 500 -16.19 -35.05 58.89
CA ALA A 500 -15.31 -33.87 58.70
C ALA A 500 -15.16 -33.21 57.28
N SER A 501 -15.68 -31.99 57.00
CA SER A 501 -15.21 -30.60 57.37
C SER A 501 -14.07 -30.05 56.48
N LYS A 502 -13.97 -28.77 56.07
CA LYS A 502 -14.43 -27.48 56.64
C LYS A 502 -14.79 -26.36 55.60
N SER A 503 -15.74 -25.50 56.02
CA SER A 503 -15.99 -24.04 55.83
C SER A 503 -14.85 -23.07 55.39
N PRO A 504 -15.11 -21.74 55.14
CA PRO A 504 -16.29 -21.02 54.57
C PRO A 504 -15.96 -19.71 53.74
N ASP A 505 -16.99 -18.88 53.47
CA ASP A 505 -16.99 -17.38 53.43
C ASP A 505 -16.40 -16.59 52.22
N LYS A 506 -16.88 -15.37 51.85
CA LYS A 506 -17.88 -14.47 52.49
C LYS A 506 -18.64 -13.50 51.54
N HIS A 507 -19.87 -13.15 51.95
CA HIS A 507 -20.75 -11.99 51.67
C HIS A 507 -20.82 -11.25 50.31
N ALA A 508 -22.07 -11.03 49.87
CA ALA A 508 -22.54 -9.79 49.26
C ALA A 508 -23.43 -9.00 50.26
N SER A 509 -23.73 -7.72 50.00
CA SER A 509 -24.63 -6.88 50.81
C SER A 509 -25.32 -5.81 49.97
N HIS A 510 -26.63 -5.62 50.16
CA HIS A 510 -27.43 -4.50 49.66
C HIS A 510 -27.99 -3.70 50.83
N GLN A 511 -27.95 -2.38 50.78
CA GLN A 511 -29.13 -1.55 51.11
C GLN A 511 -28.99 -0.11 50.61
N GLU A 512 -30.11 0.45 50.16
CA GLU A 512 -30.25 1.86 49.79
C GLU A 512 -30.43 2.76 51.03
N LYS A 513 -30.03 4.02 50.94
CA LYS A 513 -30.81 5.18 51.45
C LYS A 513 -30.67 6.38 50.52
N ARG A 514 -31.75 7.16 50.42
CA ARG A 514 -31.93 8.33 49.53
C ARG A 514 -32.16 9.60 50.36
N SER A 515 -31.60 10.73 49.93
CA SER A 515 -31.99 12.08 50.36
C SER A 515 -31.49 13.15 49.38
N GLU A 516 -32.32 14.10 48.98
CA GLU A 516 -31.97 15.21 48.08
C GLU A 516 -31.59 16.50 48.83
N PHE A 517 -30.66 17.31 48.25
CA PHE A 517 -30.61 18.80 48.21
C PHE A 517 -29.20 19.24 47.74
N THR A 518 -28.91 20.41 47.14
CA THR A 518 -29.64 21.33 46.22
C THR A 518 -28.58 22.27 45.60
N VAL A 519 -28.81 22.80 44.39
CA VAL A 519 -27.87 23.67 43.63
C VAL A 519 -28.17 25.16 43.85
N HIS A 520 -27.19 26.04 43.57
CA HIS A 520 -27.19 27.54 43.52
C HIS A 520 -26.52 28.24 44.72
N SER A 521 -25.85 29.41 44.59
CA SER A 521 -25.22 30.06 43.42
C SER A 521 -24.41 31.32 43.80
N ASN A 522 -23.34 31.63 43.04
CA ASN A 522 -22.88 32.97 42.63
C ASN A 522 -22.31 34.03 43.62
N PHE A 523 -21.30 34.74 43.08
CA PHE A 523 -20.90 36.16 43.29
C PHE A 523 -19.98 36.62 44.45
N LYS A 524 -18.67 36.68 44.11
CA LYS A 524 -17.85 37.92 43.88
C LYS A 524 -17.41 38.82 45.07
N GLU A 525 -16.19 39.36 44.88
CA GLU A 525 -15.44 40.37 45.66
C GLU A 525 -15.01 39.95 47.09
N CYS A 526 -13.74 39.93 47.54
CA CYS A 526 -12.45 40.59 47.24
C CYS A 526 -12.04 41.57 48.36
N ALA A 527 -11.10 41.16 49.22
CA ALA A 527 -9.90 41.94 49.58
C ALA A 527 -9.04 41.22 50.66
N CYS A 528 -7.73 41.13 50.40
CA CYS A 528 -6.60 41.02 51.36
C CYS A 528 -6.56 39.87 52.41
N GLY A 529 -5.38 39.22 52.57
CA GLY A 529 -4.95 38.88 53.94
C GLY A 529 -4.22 37.57 54.26
N LYS A 530 -3.34 37.04 53.39
CA LYS A 530 -2.39 35.93 53.65
C LYS A 530 -3.01 34.54 53.90
N LYS A 531 -2.61 33.51 53.12
CA LYS A 531 -2.35 32.11 53.59
C LYS A 531 -1.81 31.20 52.48
N THR A 532 -1.11 30.15 52.93
CA THR A 532 -0.93 28.80 52.33
C THR A 532 -0.38 28.62 50.90
N SER A 533 0.31 27.49 50.70
CA SER A 533 0.96 27.12 49.42
C SER A 533 -0.04 26.61 48.36
N ASP A 534 -1.29 26.40 48.73
CA ASP A 534 -2.23 25.58 47.98
C ASP A 534 -3.00 26.39 46.90
N GLU A 535 -3.21 27.68 47.14
CA GLU A 535 -3.88 28.58 46.18
C GLU A 535 -3.08 28.74 44.86
N ALA A 536 -1.74 28.73 44.94
CA ALA A 536 -0.87 28.78 43.77
C ALA A 536 -0.97 27.50 42.92
N SER A 537 -1.12 26.34 43.57
CA SER A 537 -1.36 25.06 42.92
C SER A 537 -2.72 25.05 42.22
N GLN A 538 -3.77 25.54 42.88
CA GLN A 538 -5.11 25.64 42.30
C GLN A 538 -5.13 26.61 41.10
N CYS A 539 -4.50 27.78 41.19
CA CYS A 539 -4.43 28.73 40.08
C CYS A 539 -3.74 28.15 38.83
N ASN A 540 -2.74 27.29 39.00
CA ASN A 540 -2.11 26.57 37.89
C ASN A 540 -3.03 25.51 37.28
N ILE A 541 -3.78 24.76 38.10
CA ILE A 541 -4.79 23.79 37.64
C ILE A 541 -5.89 24.51 36.87
N ASP A 542 -6.45 25.59 37.40
CA ASP A 542 -7.49 26.40 36.75
C ASP A 542 -7.02 26.99 35.42
N LYS A 543 -5.72 27.35 35.31
CA LYS A 543 -5.13 27.81 34.05
C LYS A 543 -5.01 26.66 33.05
N LEU A 544 -4.53 25.50 33.49
CA LEU A 544 -4.43 24.31 32.65
C LEU A 544 -5.81 23.84 32.16
N LEU A 545 -6.84 23.93 33.00
CA LEU A 545 -8.23 23.63 32.64
C LEU A 545 -8.71 24.58 31.53
N ARG A 546 -8.58 25.91 31.69
CA ARG A 546 -8.92 26.87 30.63
C ARG A 546 -8.15 26.63 29.32
N GLU A 547 -6.88 26.24 29.40
CA GLU A 547 -6.08 25.85 28.22
C GLU A 547 -6.61 24.54 27.57
N LYS A 548 -7.21 23.62 28.33
CA LYS A 548 -7.92 22.44 27.78
C LYS A 548 -9.31 22.77 27.27
N ASP A 549 -10.06 23.64 27.91
CA ASP A 549 -11.41 24.05 27.49
C ASP A 549 -11.38 24.70 26.11
N VAL A 550 -10.41 25.58 25.84
CA VAL A 550 -10.19 26.18 24.50
C VAL A 550 -9.81 25.12 23.45
N ILE A 551 -9.06 24.09 23.82
CA ILE A 551 -8.74 22.96 22.92
C ILE A 551 -9.99 22.11 22.66
N ILE A 552 -10.81 21.86 23.68
CA ILE A 552 -12.08 21.14 23.55
C ILE A 552 -13.05 21.92 22.65
N GLU A 553 -13.18 23.23 22.83
CA GLU A 553 -14.00 24.10 21.98
C GLU A 553 -13.50 24.11 20.52
N SER A 554 -12.18 24.15 20.30
CA SER A 554 -11.58 24.06 18.97
C SER A 554 -11.82 22.69 18.30
N LEU A 555 -11.73 21.60 19.06
CA LEU A 555 -12.05 20.25 18.60
C LEU A 555 -13.55 20.09 18.32
N GLN A 556 -14.43 20.63 19.17
CA GLN A 556 -15.88 20.62 18.97
C GLN A 556 -16.25 21.37 17.68
N ASN A 557 -15.74 22.59 17.48
CA ASN A 557 -15.89 23.35 16.23
C ASN A 557 -15.32 22.63 14.99
N THR A 558 -14.45 21.63 15.17
CA THR A 558 -13.91 20.80 14.07
C THR A 558 -14.79 19.57 13.82
N ILE A 559 -15.26 18.92 14.89
CA ILE A 559 -16.25 17.84 14.84
C ILE A 559 -17.53 18.34 14.17
N ASP A 560 -18.07 19.47 14.62
CA ASP A 560 -19.32 20.04 14.11
C ASP A 560 -19.25 20.30 12.59
N LYS A 561 -18.10 20.77 12.07
CA LYS A 561 -17.86 20.93 10.63
C LYS A 561 -17.87 19.60 9.89
N ILE A 562 -17.17 18.60 10.42
CA ILE A 562 -17.13 17.24 9.85
C ILE A 562 -18.53 16.60 9.89
N GLU A 563 -19.35 16.88 10.90
CA GLU A 563 -20.75 16.44 10.95
C GLU A 563 -21.60 17.11 9.88
N HIS A 564 -21.45 18.43 9.66
CA HIS A 564 -22.15 19.15 8.58
C HIS A 564 -21.71 18.65 7.19
N GLU A 565 -20.42 18.41 6.96
CA GLU A 565 -19.91 17.83 5.71
C GLU A 565 -20.43 16.40 5.49
N ARG A 566 -20.36 15.54 6.52
CA ARG A 566 -20.95 14.19 6.50
C ARG A 566 -22.42 14.23 6.12
N ASP A 567 -23.21 15.06 6.78
CA ASP A 567 -24.66 15.08 6.57
C ASP A 567 -25.04 15.78 5.24
N HIS A 568 -24.22 16.69 4.73
CA HIS A 568 -24.28 17.18 3.34
C HIS A 568 -24.05 16.04 2.33
N TYR A 569 -22.92 15.32 2.40
CA TYR A 569 -22.64 14.22 1.47
C TYR A 569 -23.64 13.07 1.57
N LYS A 570 -24.17 12.80 2.77
CA LYS A 570 -25.28 11.87 3.02
C LYS A 570 -26.58 12.35 2.38
N SER A 571 -26.87 13.65 2.40
CA SER A 571 -28.01 14.24 1.68
C SER A 571 -27.87 14.06 0.16
N GLU A 572 -26.70 14.40 -0.39
CA GLU A 572 -26.41 14.22 -1.83
C GLU A 572 -26.49 12.75 -2.25
N TYR A 573 -25.88 11.83 -1.49
CA TYR A 573 -25.98 10.39 -1.74
C TYR A 573 -27.44 9.91 -1.75
N MET A 574 -28.28 10.38 -0.83
CA MET A 574 -29.70 10.01 -0.79
C MET A 574 -30.47 10.60 -1.99
N LYS A 575 -30.16 11.84 -2.43
CA LYS A 575 -30.72 12.42 -3.67
C LYS A 575 -30.36 11.58 -4.90
N PHE A 576 -29.09 11.23 -5.08
CA PHE A 576 -28.63 10.36 -6.17
C PHE A 576 -29.28 8.98 -6.13
N LYS A 577 -29.40 8.38 -4.94
CA LYS A 577 -30.04 7.07 -4.72
C LYS A 577 -31.53 7.07 -5.06
N ASP A 578 -32.27 8.10 -4.66
CA ASP A 578 -33.70 8.22 -4.95
C ASP A 578 -33.97 8.68 -6.39
N GLN A 579 -33.03 9.36 -7.05
CA GLN A 579 -33.07 9.60 -8.49
C GLN A 579 -32.86 8.29 -9.26
N LEU A 580 -31.82 7.52 -8.92
CA LEU A 580 -31.53 6.23 -9.56
C LEU A 580 -32.72 5.25 -9.43
N LYS A 581 -33.38 5.19 -8.26
CA LYS A 581 -34.63 4.43 -8.08
C LYS A 581 -35.71 4.86 -9.08
N LYS A 582 -36.04 6.16 -9.13
CA LYS A 582 -37.09 6.69 -10.02
C LYS A 582 -36.84 6.40 -11.48
N ASP A 583 -35.57 6.35 -11.90
CA ASP A 583 -35.23 6.01 -13.27
C ASP A 583 -35.35 4.49 -13.51
N THR A 584 -34.91 3.64 -12.57
CA THR A 584 -35.16 2.19 -12.65
C THR A 584 -36.64 1.81 -12.55
N GLU A 585 -37.47 2.57 -11.82
CA GLU A 585 -38.91 2.36 -11.68
C GLU A 585 -39.64 2.65 -13.01
N LYS A 586 -39.27 3.72 -13.73
CA LYS A 586 -39.82 4.02 -15.07
C LYS A 586 -39.51 2.92 -16.09
N ASP A 587 -38.27 2.41 -16.09
CA ASP A 587 -37.87 1.31 -16.97
C ASP A 587 -38.65 0.03 -16.64
N TYR A 588 -38.91 -0.22 -15.35
CA TYR A 588 -39.75 -1.33 -14.90
C TYR A 588 -41.21 -1.17 -15.33
N ASP A 589 -41.81 0.00 -15.17
CA ASP A 589 -43.19 0.29 -15.60
C ASP A 589 -43.35 0.14 -17.12
N GLY A 590 -42.38 0.64 -17.90
CA GLY A 590 -42.35 0.49 -19.35
C GLY A 590 -42.25 -0.98 -19.79
N MET A 591 -41.35 -1.75 -19.17
CA MET A 591 -41.23 -3.19 -19.46
C MET A 591 -42.44 -3.98 -18.95
N TRP A 592 -43.07 -3.57 -17.85
CA TRP A 592 -44.27 -4.20 -17.31
C TRP A 592 -45.50 -3.96 -18.17
N LEU A 593 -45.67 -2.76 -18.74
CA LEU A 593 -46.68 -2.48 -19.77
C LEU A 593 -46.52 -3.41 -20.98
N GLN A 594 -45.29 -3.58 -21.48
CA GLN A 594 -45.00 -4.49 -22.59
C GLN A 594 -45.30 -5.96 -22.23
N ILE A 595 -44.99 -6.40 -21.01
CA ILE A 595 -45.34 -7.73 -20.49
C ILE A 595 -46.87 -7.91 -20.38
N CYS A 596 -47.60 -6.87 -19.98
CA CYS A 596 -49.06 -6.91 -19.90
C CYS A 596 -49.70 -7.00 -21.30
N GLU A 597 -49.20 -6.25 -22.28
CA GLU A 597 -49.68 -6.30 -23.65
C GLU A 597 -49.38 -7.66 -24.32
N LEU A 598 -48.16 -8.18 -24.18
CA LEU A 598 -47.82 -9.53 -24.64
C LEU A 598 -48.68 -10.62 -23.98
N ARG A 599 -49.02 -10.47 -22.70
CA ARG A 599 -49.92 -11.38 -21.97
C ARG A 599 -51.36 -11.29 -22.49
N ALA A 600 -51.85 -10.10 -22.85
CA ALA A 600 -53.15 -9.92 -23.49
C ALA A 600 -53.19 -10.61 -24.88
N GLN A 601 -52.19 -10.35 -25.73
CA GLN A 601 -52.06 -10.99 -27.05
C GLN A 601 -51.98 -12.53 -26.94
N MET A 602 -51.22 -13.05 -25.97
CA MET A 602 -51.19 -14.50 -25.68
C MET A 602 -52.58 -15.03 -25.32
N SER A 603 -53.31 -14.35 -24.43
CA SER A 603 -54.65 -14.79 -24.05
C SER A 603 -55.65 -14.74 -25.22
N GLU A 604 -55.54 -13.77 -26.14
CA GLU A 604 -56.32 -13.80 -27.38
C GLU A 604 -56.02 -15.03 -28.24
N LYS A 605 -54.75 -15.44 -28.36
CA LYS A 605 -54.39 -16.68 -29.08
C LYS A 605 -54.91 -17.93 -28.36
N GLU A 606 -54.87 -17.97 -27.03
CA GLU A 606 -55.44 -19.06 -26.23
C GLU A 606 -56.97 -19.16 -26.41
N HIS A 607 -57.69 -18.02 -26.46
CA HIS A 607 -59.12 -17.98 -26.76
C HIS A 607 -59.41 -18.44 -28.20
N ALA A 608 -58.60 -18.04 -29.18
CA ALA A 608 -58.72 -18.49 -30.57
C ALA A 608 -58.47 -20.01 -30.71
N ILE A 609 -57.43 -20.55 -30.06
CA ILE A 609 -57.15 -21.99 -30.00
C ILE A 609 -58.31 -22.73 -29.32
N SER A 610 -58.84 -22.20 -28.21
CA SER A 610 -59.99 -22.78 -27.51
C SER A 610 -61.26 -22.77 -28.35
N LYS A 611 -61.45 -21.78 -29.22
CA LYS A 611 -62.54 -21.74 -30.21
C LYS A 611 -62.36 -22.81 -31.28
N LEU A 612 -61.18 -22.89 -31.90
CA LEU A 612 -60.85 -23.90 -32.92
C LEU A 612 -60.92 -25.34 -32.39
N LEU A 613 -60.53 -25.58 -31.13
CA LEU A 613 -60.67 -26.89 -30.48
C LEU A 613 -62.14 -27.28 -30.25
N ARG A 614 -63.01 -26.30 -29.98
CA ARG A 614 -64.46 -26.52 -29.87
C ARG A 614 -65.08 -26.86 -31.22
N GLU A 615 -64.79 -26.05 -32.24
CA GLU A 615 -65.23 -26.26 -33.63
C GLU A 615 -64.76 -27.61 -34.16
N LYS A 616 -63.49 -27.99 -33.89
CA LYS A 616 -62.97 -29.34 -34.19
C LYS A 616 -63.76 -30.44 -33.48
N LYS A 617 -64.12 -30.27 -32.20
CA LYS A 617 -64.89 -31.26 -31.44
C LYS A 617 -66.32 -31.40 -32.00
N GLU A 618 -66.95 -30.28 -32.34
CA GLU A 618 -68.27 -30.23 -32.97
C GLU A 618 -68.26 -30.94 -34.33
N LEU A 619 -67.28 -30.65 -35.19
CA LEU A 619 -67.06 -31.36 -36.47
C LEU A 619 -66.76 -32.85 -36.30
N CYS A 620 -65.97 -33.25 -35.28
CA CYS A 620 -65.76 -34.66 -34.97
C CYS A 620 -67.05 -35.37 -34.54
N GLN A 621 -67.93 -34.68 -33.81
CA GLN A 621 -69.19 -35.24 -33.34
C GLN A 621 -70.27 -35.25 -34.44
N GLU A 622 -70.27 -34.27 -35.35
CA GLU A 622 -71.05 -34.30 -36.59
C GLU A 622 -70.60 -35.43 -37.50
N LYS A 623 -69.28 -35.61 -37.69
CA LYS A 623 -68.71 -36.75 -38.41
C LYS A 623 -69.20 -38.08 -37.82
N PHE A 624 -69.10 -38.27 -36.51
CA PHE A 624 -69.59 -39.49 -35.84
C PHE A 624 -71.10 -39.71 -36.04
N ASN A 625 -71.91 -38.64 -36.00
CA ASN A 625 -73.34 -38.71 -36.30
C ASN A 625 -73.64 -39.08 -37.76
N LEU A 626 -72.80 -38.67 -38.71
CA LEU A 626 -72.90 -39.05 -40.12
C LEU A 626 -72.43 -40.50 -40.35
N GLU A 627 -71.36 -40.93 -39.69
CA GLU A 627 -70.88 -42.32 -39.71
C GLU A 627 -71.94 -43.28 -39.13
N ASN A 628 -72.59 -42.93 -38.03
CA ASN A 628 -73.71 -43.69 -37.47
C ASN A 628 -74.91 -43.73 -38.42
N LYS A 629 -75.34 -42.60 -39.00
CA LYS A 629 -76.44 -42.58 -40.00
C LYS A 629 -76.14 -43.44 -41.23
N LEU A 630 -74.87 -43.49 -41.65
CA LEU A 630 -74.43 -44.33 -42.76
C LEU A 630 -74.43 -45.82 -42.37
N HIS A 631 -74.04 -46.15 -41.13
CA HIS A 631 -74.14 -47.51 -40.57
C HIS A 631 -75.60 -47.96 -40.40
N ASP A 632 -76.48 -47.12 -39.87
CA ASP A 632 -77.92 -47.39 -39.75
C ASP A 632 -78.55 -47.61 -41.13
N SER A 633 -78.15 -46.82 -42.14
CA SER A 633 -78.59 -47.00 -43.53
C SER A 633 -78.13 -48.33 -44.14
N GLN A 634 -76.94 -48.83 -43.77
CA GLN A 634 -76.47 -50.17 -44.14
C GLN A 634 -77.23 -51.28 -43.40
N MET A 635 -77.57 -51.08 -42.13
CA MET A 635 -78.34 -52.05 -41.34
C MET A 635 -79.81 -52.15 -41.79
N GLN A 636 -80.42 -51.03 -42.20
CA GLN A 636 -81.83 -51.01 -42.65
C GLN A 636 -82.07 -51.69 -44.01
N GLN A 637 -81.04 -51.90 -44.84
CA GLN A 637 -81.14 -52.80 -45.99
C GLN A 637 -81.23 -54.29 -45.62
N ASN A 638 -80.97 -54.66 -44.36
CA ASN A 638 -80.79 -56.06 -43.93
C ASN A 638 -81.75 -56.53 -42.82
N ARG A 639 -82.99 -56.01 -42.79
CA ARG A 639 -84.15 -56.68 -42.13
C ARG A 639 -85.51 -56.12 -42.57
N SER A 640 -86.08 -56.70 -43.63
CA SER A 640 -87.51 -56.63 -43.91
C SER A 640 -88.20 -57.93 -43.52
N ASN A 641 -88.96 -57.94 -42.42
CA ASN A 641 -90.33 -58.53 -42.37
C ASN A 641 -91.06 -58.33 -41.03
N SER A 642 -92.39 -58.28 -41.15
CA SER A 642 -93.41 -58.15 -40.08
C SER A 642 -93.74 -59.52 -39.44
N PRO A 643 -94.69 -59.70 -38.46
CA PRO A 643 -95.91 -58.92 -38.18
C PRO A 643 -96.16 -58.57 -36.71
N CYS A 644 -97.41 -58.25 -36.35
CA CYS A 644 -97.78 -57.42 -35.19
C CYS A 644 -98.99 -57.96 -34.36
N ASN A 645 -99.32 -57.19 -33.31
CA ASN A 645 -100.66 -56.91 -32.77
C ASN A 645 -101.27 -57.69 -31.57
N LEU A 646 -101.57 -56.87 -30.54
CA LEU A 646 -102.83 -56.75 -29.78
C LEU A 646 -103.10 -57.64 -28.54
N CYS A 647 -103.70 -57.01 -27.52
CA CYS A 647 -104.40 -57.65 -26.41
C CYS A 647 -105.53 -56.74 -25.88
N ARG A 648 -106.74 -57.29 -25.69
CA ARG A 648 -107.80 -56.74 -24.82
C ARG A 648 -108.70 -57.89 -24.32
N CYS A 649 -109.61 -57.63 -23.37
CA CYS A 649 -110.07 -58.65 -22.43
C CYS A 649 -111.55 -58.46 -21.96
N ARG A 650 -112.21 -59.57 -21.56
CA ARG A 650 -113.16 -59.77 -20.42
C ARG A 650 -114.57 -60.38 -20.68
N THR A 651 -114.99 -61.14 -19.65
CA THR A 651 -116.34 -61.34 -19.04
C THR A 651 -117.36 -62.41 -19.53
N SER A 652 -117.97 -63.08 -18.52
CA SER A 652 -119.08 -64.10 -18.52
C SER A 652 -120.48 -63.41 -18.37
N PRO A 653 -121.66 -63.99 -17.95
CA PRO A 653 -121.96 -65.16 -17.05
C PRO A 653 -123.32 -65.97 -17.28
N MET A 654 -123.82 -66.71 -16.25
CA MET A 654 -125.24 -67.16 -15.96
C MET A 654 -125.90 -68.30 -16.81
N SER A 655 -126.95 -69.08 -16.41
CA SER A 655 -127.61 -69.47 -15.11
C SER A 655 -128.67 -70.63 -15.27
N GLU A 656 -129.14 -71.25 -14.17
CA GLU A 656 -130.41 -72.05 -13.97
C GLU A 656 -130.60 -73.44 -14.68
N ARG A 657 -131.53 -74.39 -14.36
CA ARG A 657 -132.84 -74.37 -13.61
C ARG A 657 -133.40 -75.76 -13.10
N MET A 658 -133.86 -75.85 -11.82
CA MET A 658 -135.08 -76.55 -11.22
C MET A 658 -135.48 -78.05 -11.49
N THR A 659 -136.40 -78.79 -10.78
CA THR A 659 -137.02 -78.84 -9.39
C THR A 659 -137.91 -80.10 -9.12
N SER A 660 -138.21 -80.38 -7.82
CA SER A 660 -139.49 -80.96 -7.26
C SER A 660 -139.68 -82.51 -7.25
N SER A 661 -140.69 -83.13 -6.60
CA SER A 661 -141.81 -82.70 -5.72
C SER A 661 -142.04 -83.72 -4.57
N THR A 662 -142.83 -83.38 -3.54
CA THR A 662 -142.52 -83.75 -2.13
C THR A 662 -143.37 -84.86 -1.44
N SER A 663 -143.08 -86.14 -1.70
CA SER A 663 -143.47 -87.28 -0.82
C SER A 663 -142.27 -88.13 -0.38
N LYS A 664 -141.32 -88.32 -1.31
CA LYS A 664 -139.86 -88.33 -1.06
C LYS A 664 -139.38 -87.05 -0.32
N LYS A 665 -140.15 -86.46 0.62
CA LYS A 665 -139.88 -85.21 1.37
C LYS A 665 -139.19 -85.49 2.70
N ILE A 666 -139.54 -86.58 3.38
CA ILE A 666 -138.88 -87.00 4.63
C ILE A 666 -137.60 -87.76 4.28
N GLU A 667 -137.67 -88.68 3.31
CA GLU A 667 -136.47 -89.25 2.67
C GLU A 667 -135.60 -88.17 2.00
N ARG A 668 -136.18 -87.02 1.57
CA ARG A 668 -135.39 -85.82 1.27
C ARG A 668 -134.81 -85.23 2.54
N LEU A 669 -135.58 -84.85 3.54
CA LEU A 669 -135.03 -84.24 4.76
C LEU A 669 -133.92 -85.09 5.41
N GLU A 670 -133.92 -86.41 5.24
CA GLU A 670 -132.79 -87.27 5.61
C GLU A 670 -131.65 -87.28 4.57
N LYS A 671 -131.91 -87.39 3.27
CA LYS A 671 -130.88 -87.24 2.22
C LYS A 671 -130.37 -85.81 2.03
N GLU A 672 -131.07 -84.81 2.54
CA GLU A 672 -130.77 -83.37 2.60
C GLU A 672 -130.07 -83.07 3.91
N ARG A 673 -130.42 -83.73 5.03
CA ARG A 673 -129.59 -83.76 6.25
C ARG A 673 -128.23 -84.39 5.94
N ASP A 674 -128.20 -85.53 5.27
CA ASP A 674 -126.97 -86.28 5.06
C ASP A 674 -126.20 -85.81 3.81
N ALA A 675 -126.87 -85.22 2.81
CA ALA A 675 -126.18 -84.35 1.84
C ALA A 675 -125.67 -83.08 2.51
N ALA A 676 -126.41 -82.41 3.40
CA ALA A 676 -125.89 -81.26 4.13
C ALA A 676 -124.74 -81.63 5.09
N ARG A 677 -124.73 -82.84 5.68
CA ARG A 677 -123.55 -83.38 6.36
C ARG A 677 -122.41 -83.55 5.37
N ALA A 678 -122.62 -84.27 4.26
CA ALA A 678 -121.57 -84.49 3.25
C ALA A 678 -121.11 -83.19 2.56
N ASP A 679 -121.94 -82.16 2.50
CA ASP A 679 -121.61 -80.80 2.05
C ASP A 679 -120.85 -80.07 3.14
N VAL A 680 -121.19 -80.22 4.43
CA VAL A 680 -120.41 -79.67 5.56
C VAL A 680 -119.06 -80.37 5.73
N GLU A 681 -118.98 -81.69 5.59
CA GLU A 681 -117.74 -82.47 5.54
C GLU A 681 -116.88 -82.00 4.36
N ARG A 682 -117.46 -81.88 3.16
CA ARG A 682 -116.76 -81.36 1.97
C ARG A 682 -116.34 -79.90 2.13
N LEU A 683 -117.16 -79.06 2.76
CA LEU A 683 -116.80 -77.67 3.10
C LEU A 683 -115.74 -77.60 4.20
N ILE A 684 -115.63 -78.61 5.07
CA ILE A 684 -114.55 -78.76 6.07
C ILE A 684 -113.26 -79.20 5.37
N GLU A 685 -113.31 -80.17 4.46
CA GLU A 685 -112.19 -80.60 3.63
C GLU A 685 -111.72 -79.46 2.69
N GLU A 686 -112.64 -78.74 2.05
CA GLU A 686 -112.34 -77.55 1.25
C GLU A 686 -111.77 -76.43 2.12
N ARG A 687 -112.32 -76.16 3.31
CA ARG A 687 -111.77 -75.21 4.28
C ARG A 687 -110.35 -75.57 4.69
N ASP A 688 -110.06 -76.84 4.94
CA ASP A 688 -108.75 -77.27 5.41
C ASP A 688 -107.74 -77.38 4.27
N ALA A 689 -108.15 -77.81 3.08
CA ALA A 689 -107.36 -77.66 1.86
C ALA A 689 -107.09 -76.17 1.54
N LEU A 690 -108.05 -75.27 1.75
CA LEU A 690 -107.85 -73.82 1.65
C LEU A 690 -106.91 -73.30 2.74
N ARG A 691 -106.98 -73.80 3.98
CA ARG A 691 -106.06 -73.42 5.07
C ARG A 691 -104.63 -73.90 4.82
N GLU A 692 -104.42 -75.12 4.34
CA GLU A 692 -103.08 -75.59 3.95
C GLU A 692 -102.57 -74.85 2.70
N ARG A 693 -103.41 -74.60 1.69
CA ARG A 693 -103.06 -73.71 0.58
C ARG A 693 -102.68 -72.31 1.09
N LEU A 694 -103.41 -71.75 2.05
CA LEU A 694 -103.12 -70.44 2.63
C LEU A 694 -101.81 -70.44 3.42
N LYS A 695 -101.54 -71.47 4.23
CA LYS A 695 -100.24 -71.68 4.91
C LYS A 695 -99.10 -71.76 3.92
N ILE A 696 -99.24 -72.57 2.86
CA ILE A 696 -98.22 -72.72 1.81
C ILE A 696 -98.00 -71.37 1.10
N ILE A 697 -99.06 -70.63 0.76
CA ILE A 697 -98.97 -69.29 0.17
C ILE A 697 -98.25 -68.32 1.13
N VAL A 698 -98.61 -68.31 2.41
CA VAL A 698 -97.96 -67.45 3.43
C VAL A 698 -96.48 -67.80 3.60
N ILE A 699 -96.11 -69.08 3.64
CA ILE A 699 -94.72 -69.55 3.69
C ILE A 699 -93.95 -69.13 2.43
N LEU A 700 -94.55 -69.28 1.24
CA LEU A 700 -93.95 -68.84 -0.03
C LEU A 700 -93.79 -67.32 -0.12
N VAL A 701 -94.74 -66.53 0.41
CA VAL A 701 -94.65 -65.08 0.49
C VAL A 701 -93.58 -64.65 1.49
N LEU A 702 -93.54 -65.24 2.69
CA LEU A 702 -92.49 -64.98 3.69
C LEU A 702 -91.10 -65.33 3.15
N ASN A 703 -90.94 -66.49 2.49
CA ASN A 703 -89.68 -66.89 1.87
C ASN A 703 -89.27 -65.93 0.74
N LYS A 704 -90.22 -65.43 -0.08
CA LYS A 704 -89.93 -64.39 -1.08
C LYS A 704 -89.50 -63.07 -0.44
N VAL A 705 -90.14 -62.64 0.64
CA VAL A 705 -89.77 -61.41 1.37
C VAL A 705 -88.39 -61.55 2.03
N ILE A 706 -88.10 -62.68 2.68
CA ILE A 706 -86.79 -62.97 3.28
C ILE A 706 -85.70 -63.00 2.21
N LEU A 707 -85.96 -63.64 1.06
CA LEU A 707 -85.02 -63.69 -0.06
C LEU A 707 -84.76 -62.29 -0.66
N ALA A 708 -85.81 -61.48 -0.85
CA ALA A 708 -85.68 -60.11 -1.33
C ALA A 708 -84.91 -59.20 -0.34
N LEU A 709 -85.14 -59.35 0.96
CA LEU A 709 -84.38 -58.64 2.01
C LEU A 709 -82.91 -59.08 2.03
N ARG A 710 -82.63 -60.38 1.85
CA ARG A 710 -81.26 -60.90 1.78
C ARG A 710 -80.50 -60.32 0.59
N ILE A 711 -81.09 -60.40 -0.60
CA ILE A 711 -80.54 -59.85 -1.85
C ILE A 711 -80.33 -58.34 -1.71
N GLY A 712 -81.29 -57.61 -1.12
CA GLY A 712 -81.17 -56.17 -0.87
C GLY A 712 -80.03 -55.82 0.10
N LEU A 713 -79.78 -56.64 1.12
CA LEU A 713 -78.65 -56.48 2.03
C LEU A 713 -77.31 -56.81 1.36
N GLU A 714 -77.25 -57.87 0.54
CA GLU A 714 -76.04 -58.26 -0.20
C GLU A 714 -75.64 -57.20 -1.25
N ILE A 715 -76.61 -56.68 -2.03
CA ILE A 715 -76.41 -55.56 -2.95
C ILE A 715 -75.92 -54.31 -2.21
N LYS A 716 -76.52 -53.98 -1.06
CA LYS A 716 -76.13 -52.80 -0.26
C LYS A 716 -74.73 -52.96 0.36
N ASN A 717 -74.33 -54.18 0.70
CA ASN A 717 -73.01 -54.48 1.24
C ASN A 717 -71.92 -54.37 0.16
N GLU A 718 -72.11 -54.97 -1.02
CA GLU A 718 -71.18 -54.78 -2.14
C GLU A 718 -71.14 -53.32 -2.63
N TYR A 719 -72.26 -52.59 -2.61
CA TYR A 719 -72.24 -51.15 -2.91
C TYR A 719 -71.39 -50.35 -1.90
N LEU A 720 -71.53 -50.62 -0.60
CA LEU A 720 -70.69 -50.01 0.45
C LEU A 720 -69.21 -50.37 0.30
N LYS A 721 -68.92 -51.63 -0.06
CA LYS A 721 -67.57 -52.16 -0.26
C LYS A 721 -66.90 -51.56 -1.50
N TYR A 722 -67.63 -51.42 -2.61
CA TYR A 722 -67.19 -50.71 -3.80
C TYR A 722 -66.94 -49.22 -3.52
N LEU A 723 -67.86 -48.55 -2.82
CA LEU A 723 -67.72 -47.15 -2.42
C LEU A 723 -66.49 -46.91 -1.53
N LEU A 724 -66.22 -47.82 -0.58
CA LEU A 724 -65.02 -47.79 0.26
C LEU A 724 -63.74 -48.02 -0.55
N LEU A 725 -63.75 -48.99 -1.48
CA LEU A 725 -62.62 -49.27 -2.36
C LEU A 725 -62.28 -48.08 -3.26
N VAL A 726 -63.29 -47.46 -3.88
CA VAL A 726 -63.14 -46.23 -4.69
C VAL A 726 -62.59 -45.10 -3.82
N LYS A 727 -63.11 -44.90 -2.60
CA LYS A 727 -62.61 -43.85 -1.70
C LYS A 727 -61.14 -44.06 -1.37
N LEU A 728 -60.74 -45.26 -0.95
CA LEU A 728 -59.33 -45.59 -0.67
C LEU A 728 -58.42 -45.41 -1.91
N ALA A 729 -58.90 -45.79 -3.11
CA ALA A 729 -58.17 -45.58 -4.36
C ALA A 729 -58.00 -44.08 -4.69
N THR A 730 -59.04 -43.26 -4.49
CA THR A 730 -58.91 -41.80 -4.67
C THR A 730 -58.00 -41.15 -3.62
N GLU A 731 -58.05 -41.62 -2.38
CA GLU A 731 -57.28 -41.06 -1.26
C GLU A 731 -55.78 -41.38 -1.40
N THR A 732 -55.44 -42.61 -1.83
CA THR A 732 -54.07 -43.01 -2.19
C THR A 732 -53.55 -42.31 -3.46
N HIS A 733 -54.39 -42.16 -4.49
CA HIS A 733 -54.01 -41.37 -5.68
C HIS A 733 -53.76 -39.90 -5.32
N VAL A 734 -54.58 -39.29 -4.46
CA VAL A 734 -54.38 -37.91 -3.99
C VAL A 734 -53.12 -37.76 -3.13
N SER A 735 -52.80 -38.72 -2.27
CA SER A 735 -51.54 -38.68 -1.50
C SER A 735 -50.30 -38.82 -2.39
N GLU A 736 -50.32 -39.71 -3.38
CA GLU A 736 -49.20 -39.88 -4.31
C GLU A 736 -49.06 -38.66 -5.24
N GLN A 737 -50.17 -38.12 -5.74
CA GLN A 737 -50.15 -36.88 -6.53
C GLN A 737 -49.75 -35.64 -5.71
N ARG A 738 -49.83 -35.68 -4.37
CA ARG A 738 -49.23 -34.67 -3.49
C ARG A 738 -47.72 -34.87 -3.40
N ARG A 739 -47.27 -36.09 -3.06
CA ARG A 739 -45.85 -36.47 -2.97
C ARG A 739 -45.06 -36.13 -4.24
N LEU A 740 -45.65 -36.36 -5.41
CA LEU A 740 -45.05 -36.02 -6.71
C LEU A 740 -44.96 -34.51 -6.95
N ARG A 741 -45.92 -33.70 -6.49
CA ARG A 741 -45.82 -32.23 -6.56
C ARG A 741 -44.78 -31.67 -5.60
N GLU A 742 -44.70 -32.22 -4.39
CA GLU A 742 -43.69 -31.84 -3.39
C GLU A 742 -42.27 -32.14 -3.90
N SER A 743 -42.06 -33.34 -4.47
CA SER A 743 -40.78 -33.72 -5.07
C SER A 743 -40.44 -32.93 -6.35
N LEU A 744 -41.43 -32.49 -7.12
CA LEU A 744 -41.24 -31.58 -8.25
C LEU A 744 -40.80 -30.19 -7.76
N ALA A 745 -41.49 -29.60 -6.79
CA ALA A 745 -41.14 -28.29 -6.24
C ALA A 745 -39.76 -28.29 -5.54
N GLU A 746 -39.38 -29.38 -4.87
CA GLU A 746 -38.03 -29.58 -4.32
C GLU A 746 -36.97 -29.68 -5.45
N SER A 747 -37.33 -30.27 -6.60
CA SER A 747 -36.45 -30.34 -7.76
C SER A 747 -36.32 -28.98 -8.48
N GLU A 748 -37.41 -28.21 -8.59
CA GLU A 748 -37.45 -26.87 -9.20
C GLU A 748 -36.71 -25.83 -8.35
N THR A 749 -36.86 -25.87 -7.03
CA THR A 749 -36.09 -25.01 -6.11
C THR A 749 -34.60 -25.37 -6.11
N ARG A 750 -34.25 -26.66 -6.18
CA ARG A 750 -32.86 -27.10 -6.34
C ARG A 750 -32.25 -26.68 -7.69
N LEU A 751 -33.00 -26.77 -8.79
CA LEU A 751 -32.58 -26.26 -10.10
C LEU A 751 -32.36 -24.73 -10.05
N SER A 752 -33.33 -23.99 -9.53
CA SER A 752 -33.25 -22.52 -9.37
C SER A 752 -32.03 -22.09 -8.54
N ARG A 753 -31.68 -22.86 -7.50
CA ARG A 753 -30.46 -22.69 -6.71
C ARG A 753 -29.20 -22.94 -7.55
N ILE A 754 -29.13 -24.04 -8.29
CA ILE A 754 -27.98 -24.38 -9.14
C ILE A 754 -27.79 -23.35 -10.26
N ASP A 755 -28.87 -22.85 -10.87
CA ASP A 755 -28.79 -21.81 -11.91
C ASP A 755 -28.44 -20.42 -11.32
N ARG A 756 -28.68 -20.17 -10.02
CA ARG A 756 -28.13 -19.01 -9.31
C ARG A 756 -26.62 -19.18 -9.08
N GLU A 757 -26.21 -20.30 -8.48
CA GLU A 757 -24.79 -20.63 -8.22
C GLU A 757 -23.96 -20.60 -9.53
N ARG A 758 -24.52 -21.10 -10.64
CA ARG A 758 -23.91 -21.04 -11.99
C ARG A 758 -23.72 -19.61 -12.50
N ARG A 759 -24.69 -18.71 -12.28
CA ARG A 759 -24.58 -17.30 -12.69
C ARG A 759 -23.53 -16.56 -11.85
N GLU A 760 -23.51 -16.81 -10.54
CA GLU A 760 -22.49 -16.26 -9.63
C GLU A 760 -21.08 -16.74 -10.01
N LEU A 761 -20.92 -18.02 -10.37
CA LEU A 761 -19.66 -18.58 -10.86
C LEU A 761 -19.23 -18.00 -12.23
N LEU A 762 -20.17 -17.68 -13.13
CA LEU A 762 -19.85 -17.02 -14.40
C LEU A 762 -19.37 -15.58 -14.18
N ILE A 763 -20.07 -14.79 -13.36
CA ILE A 763 -19.64 -13.44 -12.98
C ILE A 763 -18.26 -13.49 -12.31
N ALA A 764 -18.03 -14.43 -11.40
CA ALA A 764 -16.72 -14.65 -10.77
C ALA A 764 -15.63 -15.14 -11.74
N GLN A 765 -15.97 -15.75 -12.88
CA GLN A 765 -15.01 -16.11 -13.94
C GLN A 765 -14.71 -14.91 -14.85
N GLU A 766 -15.67 -14.02 -15.07
CA GLU A 766 -15.52 -12.81 -15.87
C GLU A 766 -14.70 -11.75 -15.12
N THR A 767 -14.96 -11.52 -13.83
CA THR A 767 -14.11 -10.63 -13.00
C THR A 767 -12.68 -11.14 -12.88
N ARG A 768 -12.48 -12.47 -12.74
CA ARG A 768 -11.14 -13.07 -12.78
C ARG A 768 -10.46 -12.90 -14.14
N ARG A 769 -11.17 -13.00 -15.26
CA ARG A 769 -10.59 -12.73 -16.60
C ARG A 769 -10.24 -11.26 -16.79
N ALA A 770 -11.08 -10.33 -16.34
CA ALA A 770 -10.75 -8.91 -16.35
C ALA A 770 -9.53 -8.59 -15.47
N ALA A 771 -9.40 -9.25 -14.31
CA ALA A 771 -8.22 -9.14 -13.45
C ALA A 771 -6.94 -9.74 -14.07
N ILE A 772 -7.05 -10.85 -14.83
CA ILE A 772 -5.92 -11.44 -15.57
C ILE A 772 -5.46 -10.51 -16.69
N HIS A 773 -6.37 -10.02 -17.54
CA HIS A 773 -6.01 -9.05 -18.59
C HIS A 773 -5.38 -7.78 -17.99
N GLY A 774 -5.98 -7.23 -16.94
CA GLY A 774 -5.42 -6.11 -16.18
C GLY A 774 -4.16 -6.42 -15.36
N LEU A 775 -3.60 -7.64 -15.46
CA LEU A 775 -2.25 -8.01 -15.00
C LEU A 775 -1.30 -8.25 -16.20
N ASP A 776 -1.80 -8.83 -17.29
CA ASP A 776 -1.06 -8.97 -18.56
C ASP A 776 -0.66 -7.59 -19.11
N ASP A 777 -1.59 -6.62 -19.14
CA ASP A 777 -1.34 -5.22 -19.51
C ASP A 777 -0.19 -4.62 -18.67
N GLN A 778 -0.19 -4.88 -17.36
CA GLN A 778 0.85 -4.41 -16.45
C GLN A 778 2.19 -5.13 -16.62
N LEU A 779 2.18 -6.39 -17.09
CA LEU A 779 3.39 -7.11 -17.45
C LEU A 779 3.98 -6.58 -18.76
N ASP A 780 3.17 -6.13 -19.71
CA ASP A 780 3.64 -5.50 -20.96
C ASP A 780 4.17 -4.07 -20.72
N ASP A 781 3.53 -3.27 -19.86
CA ASP A 781 4.10 -2.02 -19.34
C ASP A 781 5.53 -2.25 -18.80
N LEU A 782 5.68 -3.22 -17.90
CA LEU A 782 6.95 -3.50 -17.22
C LEU A 782 8.01 -4.10 -18.16
N LYS A 783 7.62 -4.82 -19.22
CA LYS A 783 8.55 -5.25 -20.27
C LYS A 783 9.07 -4.08 -21.09
N GLU A 784 8.23 -3.09 -21.38
CA GLU A 784 8.62 -1.91 -22.16
C GLU A 784 9.46 -0.92 -21.33
N GLU A 785 9.14 -0.70 -20.05
CA GLU A 785 10.02 -0.01 -19.10
C GLU A 785 11.40 -0.69 -18.99
N LEU A 786 11.42 -2.03 -18.90
CA LEU A 786 12.65 -2.83 -18.90
C LEU A 786 13.38 -2.78 -20.27
N ARG A 787 12.70 -2.45 -21.36
CA ARG A 787 13.31 -2.24 -22.69
C ARG A 787 13.99 -0.87 -22.76
N LYS A 788 13.30 0.20 -22.33
CA LYS A 788 13.84 1.58 -22.28
C LYS A 788 15.08 1.66 -21.39
N THR A 789 14.98 1.22 -20.14
CA THR A 789 16.09 1.24 -19.17
C THR A 789 17.32 0.43 -19.62
N LYS A 790 17.12 -0.65 -20.40
CA LYS A 790 18.24 -1.37 -21.06
C LYS A 790 18.87 -0.55 -22.19
N GLN A 791 18.06 0.17 -22.97
CA GLN A 791 18.54 1.04 -24.05
C GLN A 791 19.34 2.23 -23.48
N GLU A 792 18.79 2.92 -22.48
CA GLU A 792 19.47 3.98 -21.71
C GLU A 792 20.81 3.49 -21.14
N LEU A 793 20.85 2.28 -20.57
CA LEU A 793 22.09 1.69 -20.06
C LEU A 793 23.12 1.41 -21.18
N THR A 794 22.69 1.05 -22.39
CA THR A 794 23.60 0.93 -23.54
C THR A 794 24.08 2.29 -24.06
N GLU A 795 23.23 3.31 -24.05
CA GLU A 795 23.59 4.68 -24.44
C GLU A 795 24.59 5.29 -23.46
N GLN A 796 24.34 5.17 -22.14
CA GLN A 796 25.27 5.58 -21.08
C GLN A 796 26.62 4.86 -21.16
N ARG A 797 26.63 3.56 -21.49
CA ARG A 797 27.88 2.82 -21.72
C ARG A 797 28.66 3.36 -22.91
N THR A 798 27.98 3.69 -24.01
CA THR A 798 28.63 4.30 -25.19
C THR A 798 29.18 5.68 -24.86
N GLN A 799 28.44 6.52 -24.12
CA GLN A 799 28.92 7.81 -23.62
C GLN A 799 30.14 7.66 -22.70
N TYR A 800 30.16 6.67 -21.81
CA TYR A 800 31.30 6.37 -20.96
C TYR A 800 32.55 5.98 -21.78
N PHE A 801 32.41 5.15 -22.83
CA PHE A 801 33.53 4.81 -23.71
C PHE A 801 34.04 6.02 -24.51
N GLN A 802 33.15 6.92 -24.93
CA GLN A 802 33.53 8.18 -25.60
C GLN A 802 34.30 9.12 -24.64
N LEU A 803 33.78 9.33 -23.42
CA LEU A 803 34.46 10.11 -22.38
C LEU A 803 35.82 9.53 -22.01
N ARG A 804 35.95 8.20 -21.98
CA ARG A 804 37.24 7.55 -21.73
C ARG A 804 38.23 7.76 -22.86
N ALA A 805 37.82 7.61 -24.12
CA ALA A 805 38.68 7.88 -25.26
C ALA A 805 39.14 9.35 -25.32
N LEU A 806 38.28 10.29 -24.92
CA LEU A 806 38.65 11.70 -24.75
C LEU A 806 39.63 11.89 -23.60
N GLN A 807 39.46 11.19 -22.47
CA GLN A 807 40.42 11.25 -21.37
C GLN A 807 41.79 10.72 -21.80
N ASP A 808 41.85 9.54 -22.42
CA ASP A 808 43.08 8.91 -22.90
C ASP A 808 43.82 9.86 -23.87
N GLN A 809 43.09 10.57 -24.76
CA GLN A 809 43.65 11.63 -25.65
C GLN A 809 44.16 12.87 -24.88
N THR A 810 43.47 13.31 -23.83
CA THR A 810 43.95 14.44 -23.02
C THR A 810 45.17 14.09 -22.18
N ASP A 811 45.27 12.85 -21.70
CA ASP A 811 46.43 12.35 -20.96
C ASP A 811 47.65 12.20 -21.89
N GLU A 812 47.46 11.78 -23.15
CA GLU A 812 48.50 11.76 -24.19
C GLU A 812 49.01 13.18 -24.54
N ALA A 813 48.09 14.13 -24.81
CA ALA A 813 48.44 15.52 -25.10
C ALA A 813 49.10 16.24 -23.91
N LEU A 814 48.73 15.91 -22.67
CA LEU A 814 49.43 16.38 -21.47
C LEU A 814 50.85 15.82 -21.38
N GLY A 815 51.05 14.56 -21.77
CA GLY A 815 52.37 13.94 -21.88
C GLY A 815 53.29 14.67 -22.87
N ASP A 816 52.78 14.97 -24.07
CA ASP A 816 53.53 15.72 -25.10
C ASP A 816 53.92 17.12 -24.62
N VAL A 817 53.00 17.87 -24.00
CA VAL A 817 53.28 19.21 -23.48
C VAL A 817 54.29 19.17 -22.32
N GLN A 818 54.24 18.15 -21.46
CA GLN A 818 55.27 17.93 -20.43
C GLN A 818 56.64 17.57 -21.05
N GLY A 819 56.66 16.74 -22.10
CA GLY A 819 57.87 16.44 -22.87
C GLY A 819 58.51 17.71 -23.44
N GLN A 820 57.72 18.54 -24.15
CA GLN A 820 58.18 19.83 -24.70
C GLN A 820 58.68 20.79 -23.61
N LEU A 821 58.00 20.87 -22.47
CA LEU A 821 58.44 21.68 -21.33
C LEU A 821 59.81 21.22 -20.82
N THR A 822 59.99 19.92 -20.56
CA THR A 822 61.29 19.40 -20.08
C THR A 822 62.40 19.57 -21.12
N GLN A 823 62.10 19.52 -22.43
CA GLN A 823 63.08 19.89 -23.45
C GLN A 823 63.49 21.37 -23.32
N CYS A 824 62.53 22.29 -23.24
CA CYS A 824 62.80 23.72 -23.09
C CYS A 824 63.58 24.04 -21.79
N GLU A 825 63.28 23.35 -20.68
CA GLU A 825 64.03 23.47 -19.42
C GLU A 825 65.49 23.01 -19.57
N ASN A 826 65.74 21.91 -20.29
CA ASN A 826 67.09 21.42 -20.58
C ASN A 826 67.86 22.37 -21.51
N GLU A 827 67.21 22.90 -22.55
CA GLU A 827 67.81 23.88 -23.47
C GLU A 827 68.15 25.19 -22.75
N LEU A 828 67.26 25.68 -21.87
CA LEU A 828 67.49 26.84 -21.01
C LEU A 828 68.63 26.60 -20.03
N SER A 829 68.68 25.44 -19.38
CA SER A 829 69.79 25.05 -18.49
C SER A 829 71.13 25.06 -19.24
N GLY A 830 71.17 24.46 -20.44
CA GLY A 830 72.32 24.49 -21.32
C GLY A 830 72.68 25.89 -21.84
N ALA A 831 71.72 26.81 -21.96
CA ALA A 831 71.99 28.23 -22.25
C ALA A 831 72.57 28.98 -21.04
N LEU A 832 72.05 28.73 -19.84
CA LEU A 832 72.56 29.30 -18.59
C LEU A 832 74.00 28.86 -18.30
N ASP A 833 74.34 27.59 -18.51
CA ASP A 833 75.72 27.10 -18.32
C ASP A 833 76.69 27.59 -19.41
N ARG A 834 76.22 27.80 -20.65
CA ARG A 834 76.97 28.55 -21.67
C ARG A 834 77.24 29.98 -21.22
N ASN A 835 76.26 30.68 -20.67
CA ASN A 835 76.43 32.05 -20.19
C ASN A 835 77.43 32.13 -19.02
N LYS A 836 77.31 31.26 -18.01
CA LYS A 836 78.29 31.14 -16.89
C LYS A 836 79.73 30.89 -17.39
N ASN A 837 79.90 30.21 -18.51
CA ASN A 837 81.22 30.00 -19.12
C ASN A 837 81.75 31.27 -19.81
N LEU A 838 80.89 32.02 -20.50
CA LEU A 838 81.24 33.33 -21.07
C LEU A 838 81.58 34.35 -19.98
N GLU A 839 80.81 34.42 -18.88
CA GLU A 839 81.10 35.27 -17.72
C GLU A 839 82.48 34.97 -17.12
N ARG A 840 82.85 33.69 -17.00
CA ARG A 840 84.20 33.27 -16.53
C ARG A 840 85.30 33.70 -17.50
N GLN A 841 85.09 33.56 -18.81
CA GLN A 841 86.03 33.98 -19.84
C GLN A 841 86.20 35.51 -19.85
N GLN A 842 85.11 36.26 -19.74
CA GLN A 842 85.14 37.72 -19.63
C GLN A 842 85.91 38.16 -18.38
N LEU A 843 85.68 37.53 -17.23
CA LEU A 843 86.42 37.83 -15.99
C LEU A 843 87.94 37.52 -16.12
N GLN A 844 88.31 36.48 -16.86
CA GLN A 844 89.71 36.17 -17.16
C GLN A 844 90.33 37.24 -18.07
N LEU A 845 89.64 37.65 -19.14
CA LEU A 845 90.09 38.70 -20.05
C LEU A 845 90.19 40.07 -19.34
N ASP A 846 89.23 40.42 -18.48
CA ASP A 846 89.28 41.64 -17.65
C ASP A 846 90.48 41.65 -16.70
N ASN A 847 90.90 40.48 -16.19
CA ASN A 847 92.09 40.39 -15.35
C ASN A 847 93.38 40.54 -16.16
N GLN A 848 93.48 39.90 -17.33
CA GLN A 848 94.59 40.13 -18.27
C GLN A 848 94.68 41.61 -18.71
N ILE A 849 93.54 42.27 -18.94
CA ILE A 849 93.48 43.70 -19.26
C ILE A 849 93.96 44.56 -18.07
N LYS A 850 93.69 44.19 -16.82
CA LYS A 850 94.23 44.88 -15.63
C LYS A 850 95.75 44.68 -15.52
N GLU A 851 96.23 43.46 -15.73
CA GLU A 851 97.66 43.11 -15.71
C GLU A 851 98.43 43.90 -16.78
N LEU A 852 97.98 43.87 -18.03
CA LEU A 852 98.59 44.65 -19.14
C LEU A 852 98.53 46.16 -18.88
N ARG A 853 97.45 46.69 -18.29
CA ARG A 853 97.36 48.11 -17.89
C ARG A 853 98.36 48.45 -16.77
N GLN A 854 98.58 47.53 -15.83
CA GLN A 854 99.60 47.68 -14.78
C GLN A 854 101.01 47.63 -15.36
N GLU A 855 101.30 46.70 -16.27
CA GLU A 855 102.58 46.65 -17.01
C GLU A 855 102.83 47.96 -17.77
N ILE A 856 101.88 48.42 -18.58
CA ILE A 856 101.96 49.71 -19.30
C ILE A 856 102.21 50.87 -18.31
N SER A 857 101.59 50.85 -17.13
CA SER A 857 101.85 51.85 -16.07
C SER A 857 103.30 51.79 -15.56
N THR A 858 103.84 50.59 -15.28
CA THR A 858 105.25 50.45 -14.86
C THR A 858 106.22 50.85 -15.97
N HIS A 859 105.94 50.53 -17.24
CA HIS A 859 106.76 50.94 -18.37
C HIS A 859 106.73 52.46 -18.58
N ARG A 860 105.56 53.11 -18.47
CA ARG A 860 105.45 54.58 -18.45
C ARG A 860 106.25 55.19 -17.29
N SER A 861 106.20 54.61 -16.11
CA SER A 861 106.99 55.08 -14.95
C SER A 861 108.49 54.89 -15.16
N ARG A 862 108.95 53.82 -15.82
CA ARG A 862 110.36 53.59 -16.18
C ARG A 862 110.82 54.58 -17.25
N MET A 863 110.03 54.83 -18.30
CA MET A 863 110.36 55.86 -19.30
C MET A 863 110.46 57.24 -18.64
N ALA A 864 109.47 57.63 -17.84
CA ALA A 864 109.49 58.89 -17.09
C ALA A 864 110.59 58.98 -16.02
N GLN A 865 111.26 57.87 -15.67
CA GLN A 865 112.50 57.88 -14.89
C GLN A 865 113.71 58.11 -15.81
N MET A 866 113.84 57.35 -16.89
CA MET A 866 114.93 57.52 -17.87
C MET A 866 114.93 58.92 -18.50
N ASP A 867 113.76 59.53 -18.75
CA ASP A 867 113.66 60.90 -19.23
C ASP A 867 114.20 61.90 -18.19
N ARG A 868 113.97 61.69 -16.88
CA ARG A 868 114.57 62.53 -15.83
C ARG A 868 116.07 62.33 -15.70
N GLU A 869 116.56 61.11 -15.87
CA GLU A 869 117.99 60.78 -15.86
C GLU A 869 118.69 61.41 -17.07
N LYS A 870 118.07 61.34 -18.25
CA LYS A 870 118.48 62.02 -19.47
C LYS A 870 118.44 63.55 -19.32
N ASP A 871 117.39 64.13 -18.74
CA ASP A 871 117.29 65.57 -18.50
C ASP A 871 118.31 66.06 -17.48
N GLN A 872 118.68 65.23 -16.49
CA GLN A 872 119.80 65.50 -15.57
C GLN A 872 121.15 65.49 -16.30
N LEU A 873 121.39 64.52 -17.19
CA LEU A 873 122.60 64.48 -18.02
C LEU A 873 122.68 65.68 -18.98
N LEU A 874 121.56 66.03 -19.63
CA LEU A 874 121.44 67.22 -20.48
C LEU A 874 121.55 68.53 -19.70
N ALA A 875 121.28 68.53 -18.39
CA ALA A 875 121.53 69.69 -17.53
C ALA A 875 123.02 69.82 -17.17
N SER A 876 123.76 68.72 -17.01
CA SER A 876 125.23 68.76 -16.85
C SER A 876 125.97 69.13 -18.14
N ASP A 877 125.46 68.76 -19.31
CA ASP A 877 126.06 69.12 -20.61
C ASP A 877 125.75 70.57 -21.08
N ARG A 878 124.92 71.32 -20.34
CA ARG A 878 124.44 72.66 -20.72
C ARG A 878 125.20 73.84 -20.09
N THR A 879 126.49 73.65 -19.82
CA THR A 879 127.43 74.75 -19.57
C THR A 879 128.45 74.90 -20.70
N ASP A 880 127.96 75.18 -21.92
CA ASP A 880 128.62 76.05 -22.93
C ASP A 880 127.79 76.10 -24.24
N SER A 881 127.58 77.31 -24.81
CA SER A 881 127.30 77.56 -26.26
C SER A 881 125.99 76.98 -26.89
N PHE A 882 125.22 77.64 -27.78
CA PHE A 882 125.19 78.98 -28.41
C PHE A 882 123.73 79.27 -28.89
N ASP A 883 123.41 80.50 -29.32
CA ASP A 883 122.10 80.89 -29.91
C ASP A 883 121.92 80.47 -31.39
N PHE A 884 120.67 80.30 -31.87
CA PHE A 884 120.15 80.88 -33.13
C PHE A 884 118.60 80.68 -33.36
N PHE A 885 118.02 81.50 -34.24
CA PHE A 885 116.63 81.52 -34.78
C PHE A 885 116.66 81.18 -36.32
N PRO A 886 115.58 81.25 -37.16
CA PRO A 886 114.12 80.97 -37.02
C PRO A 886 113.48 80.13 -38.20
N LEU A 887 112.19 79.74 -38.02
CA LEU A 887 111.10 79.54 -39.05
C LEU A 887 111.11 78.40 -40.14
N ASN A 888 109.87 78.07 -40.57
CA ASN A 888 109.38 77.48 -41.86
C ASN A 888 109.36 75.95 -42.18
N THR A 889 108.15 75.45 -42.58
CA THR A 889 107.85 74.54 -43.73
C THR A 889 108.23 73.02 -43.71
N LEU A 890 107.57 72.04 -44.39
CA LEU A 890 106.15 71.70 -44.75
C LEU A 890 106.08 70.33 -45.54
N VAL A 891 104.90 69.65 -45.60
CA VAL A 891 104.46 68.56 -46.55
C VAL A 891 104.97 67.09 -46.37
N VAL A 892 104.22 66.13 -46.96
CA VAL A 892 104.50 64.69 -47.33
C VAL A 892 104.23 63.66 -46.19
N CYS A 893 103.28 62.68 -46.24
CA CYS A 893 102.97 61.51 -47.11
C CYS A 893 104.00 60.34 -46.98
N HIS A 894 103.76 59.02 -47.12
CA HIS A 894 102.67 58.09 -47.56
C HIS A 894 102.30 57.12 -46.38
N ALA A 895 101.32 56.17 -46.36
CA ALA A 895 100.80 55.16 -47.31
C ALA A 895 101.83 54.07 -47.73
N GLU A 896 101.49 52.87 -48.19
CA GLU A 896 100.22 52.09 -48.27
C GLU A 896 100.26 50.94 -47.18
N ASP A 897 99.53 49.80 -47.08
CA ASP A 897 98.45 49.02 -47.76
C ASP A 897 97.75 48.15 -46.63
N GLY A 898 96.94 47.07 -46.72
CA GLY A 898 96.41 46.20 -47.80
C GLY A 898 95.64 44.94 -47.27
N LEU A 899 94.94 44.20 -48.18
CA LEU A 899 94.22 42.89 -48.03
C LEU A 899 93.03 42.77 -47.03
N GLY A 900 91.85 42.21 -47.36
CA GLY A 900 91.28 41.80 -48.67
C GLY A 900 90.30 40.60 -48.62
N ARG A 901 89.17 40.69 -49.37
CA ARG A 901 88.00 39.77 -49.50
C ARG A 901 86.92 39.95 -48.40
N GLU A 902 85.63 40.18 -48.68
CA GLU A 902 84.67 39.60 -49.66
C GLU A 902 84.21 38.17 -49.25
N ASN A 903 82.93 37.79 -49.30
CA ASN A 903 81.80 38.33 -50.09
C ASN A 903 80.62 38.83 -49.23
N GLY A 904 79.65 39.47 -49.87
CA GLY A 904 78.26 39.57 -49.42
C GLY A 904 77.30 39.28 -50.58
N GLU A 905 76.02 39.03 -50.30
CA GLU A 905 74.98 38.92 -51.34
C GLU A 905 73.61 39.29 -50.75
N ASP A 906 73.02 40.39 -51.21
CA ASP A 906 71.62 40.76 -50.97
C ASP A 906 70.72 40.10 -52.01
N SER A 907 69.48 39.73 -51.63
CA SER A 907 68.33 39.76 -52.55
C SER A 907 67.00 39.68 -51.81
N SER A 908 66.12 40.65 -52.05
CA SER A 908 64.72 40.63 -51.62
C SER A 908 63.83 40.11 -52.74
N ILE A 909 62.98 39.13 -52.47
CA ILE A 909 61.79 38.80 -53.26
C ILE A 909 60.64 38.57 -52.29
N GLY A 910 59.44 39.05 -52.63
CA GLY A 910 58.23 38.81 -51.84
C GLY A 910 57.05 38.52 -52.74
N GLU A 911 56.28 37.49 -52.36
CA GLU A 911 54.94 37.16 -52.86
C GLU A 911 54.24 36.33 -51.74
N GLY A 912 52.91 36.33 -51.58
CA GLY A 912 51.96 37.14 -52.33
C GLY A 912 50.69 36.42 -52.81
N ASN A 913 50.15 35.43 -52.08
CA ASN A 913 48.81 34.88 -52.27
C ASN A 913 48.43 33.98 -51.08
N SER A 914 47.19 33.55 -50.82
CA SER A 914 45.82 34.00 -51.07
C SER A 914 44.94 32.74 -50.96
N ILE A 915 44.02 32.75 -49.99
CA ILE A 915 42.71 32.09 -49.97
C ILE A 915 42.46 31.00 -51.05
N GLN A 916 42.27 29.76 -50.60
CA GLN A 916 41.10 28.98 -51.01
C GLN A 916 40.74 27.92 -49.97
N GLY A 917 39.44 27.76 -49.72
CA GLY A 917 38.88 26.59 -49.05
C GLY A 917 37.95 25.88 -50.01
N THR A 918 37.89 24.55 -49.93
CA THR A 918 36.98 23.70 -50.71
C THR A 918 36.37 22.65 -49.82
N THR A 919 35.05 22.54 -49.86
CA THR A 919 34.24 21.51 -49.20
C THR A 919 34.12 20.25 -50.06
N SER A 920 33.64 19.17 -49.43
CA SER A 920 33.18 17.91 -50.06
C SER A 920 34.31 16.96 -50.52
N GLU A 921 34.11 15.64 -50.45
CA GLU A 921 32.92 14.89 -49.97
C GLU A 921 32.99 14.52 -48.48
#